data_AF-A0A7M5V9N8-F1
#
_entry.id   AF-A0A7M5V9N8-F1
#
_cell.length_a   1.000
_cell.length_b   1.000
_cell.length_c   1.000
_cell.angle_alpha   90.00
_cell.angle_beta   90.00
_cell.angle_gamma   90.00
#
_symmetry.space_group_name_H-M   'P 1'
#
loop_
_entity.id
_entity.type
_entity.pdbx_description
1 polymer ?
#
loop_
_entity_poly.entity_id
_entity_poly.type
_entity_poly.pdbx_seq_one_letter_code
_entity_poly.pdbx_strand_id
1 'polypeptide(L)'
;MRPKRKRFIKGKGCLSEEFKAHIRKMALADPDVVARLSSQEVLEMKKLEKKTKKRKKKCSERKRKNSGNYVTIDFDDDDKAPVKEKKVVTLSFDSDNEDPLESMVDDSADILPSSLSSSRSLVNQGSSGNDNDIMITNNNDALETFDSESDLSVENEDHIVDYHLSYQLELRKQNCLVPADPRFLKVAIPDFDQQKANLKRNKYVVVTRKYFQKNEDVDGNWIYFCSCDKATSTYIESLSFDADLSQDIKECCIHINCLVPIIAEIDYWEEEESIIGYQESFIREDEISDILREKGKILVVYRGSVGIVSNERSQLICYVCSSGVCIHCNEVRRRRDDKDSNNPAFFDEFLESAHSVSSERNRKAISCNRIPFHADENMTRNLHLHPCQYLKTEDSLLVCQDNISCCSEIIGVSSRRLKLFMKNTYFECIVNDSRCTGCGAFQSYDGLNDSILNMGKFLIHYSLMRDYMFHFLHGKSCTLHGYYEVFSLSQKSSGHEKCELTYKDFKDSWYSFLELLDIDFNEGSICKICKQDPAAIICDATSLGHQKKFSALVLQENPSELCTQKFSKHADRLAIADKDLRDSFKEWVTKKNASMEFSKKLEIIYPVIFRTLKWARDTFGDDLPKSIKLFFKCLYSSSPVCSYFGENDLNLSLRMLEPKCKSDAALMKKFQLKLPLLFNILTDCNLETCLPEEHWKGLLLYLSDKTGIPYRYASDVYSGGSFIEENELSSFPNLPPLRPRGSYEQDAINTKYGNCRKNYKGHPNLTSGIFTIYCPHGICYGFQVMDKEESPNVPFTIFRRRFNRAPDYIVYDNNCSLHSYCLNRDPLFFRWTKFLIDRFHWKNHTACGTGYCMNIYSELEKMNSQINEQQNAATKRLKTQLSYMRPDHFMSHCRFFIWYRNYLKQSAL
;
A
#
# COMPACT_ATOMS: atom_id res chain seq x y z
N MET A 1 -35.62 -28.69 -50.21
CA MET A 1 -36.59 -28.38 -49.12
C MET A 1 -35.93 -27.48 -48.08
N ARG A 2 -36.69 -26.60 -47.38
CA ARG A 2 -36.23 -25.88 -46.17
C ARG A 2 -36.92 -26.47 -44.94
N PRO A 3 -36.22 -26.62 -43.82
CA PRO A 3 -36.50 -25.81 -42.62
C PRO A 3 -35.18 -25.41 -41.89
N LYS A 4 -35.12 -24.61 -40.81
CA LYS A 4 -35.94 -23.51 -40.24
C LYS A 4 -34.93 -22.63 -39.44
N ARG A 5 -35.20 -21.32 -39.25
CA ARG A 5 -34.29 -20.41 -38.51
C ARG A 5 -34.49 -20.51 -36.99
N LYS A 6 -33.41 -20.41 -36.20
CA LYS A 6 -33.40 -19.72 -34.89
C LYS A 6 -32.13 -18.87 -34.73
N ARG A 7 -32.23 -17.72 -34.06
CA ARG A 7 -31.12 -16.82 -33.70
C ARG A 7 -30.62 -17.15 -32.30
N PHE A 8 -29.33 -16.95 -32.03
CA PHE A 8 -28.86 -16.44 -30.73
C PHE A 8 -27.69 -15.45 -30.91
N ILE A 9 -27.48 -14.61 -29.90
CA ILE A 9 -26.59 -13.45 -29.86
C ILE A 9 -25.59 -13.62 -28.69
N LYS A 10 -24.41 -12.97 -28.75
CA LYS A 10 -23.24 -13.04 -27.82
C LYS A 10 -22.51 -14.40 -27.89
N GLY A 11 -21.19 -14.49 -28.00
CA GLY A 11 -20.12 -13.51 -27.83
C GLY A 11 -19.00 -14.09 -26.96
N LYS A 12 -17.78 -14.17 -27.52
CA LYS A 12 -16.47 -14.40 -26.86
C LYS A 12 -16.16 -15.81 -26.26
N GLY A 13 -15.41 -16.60 -27.03
CA GLY A 13 -14.15 -17.23 -26.59
C GLY A 13 -13.03 -16.67 -27.49
N CYS A 14 -11.88 -16.21 -26.98
CA CYS A 14 -10.71 -16.98 -26.52
C CYS A 14 -10.06 -17.78 -27.67
N LEU A 15 -8.76 -17.67 -28.00
CA LEU A 15 -7.61 -17.06 -27.30
C LEU A 15 -6.88 -15.98 -28.12
N SER A 16 -6.19 -15.06 -27.43
CA SER A 16 -5.41 -13.94 -27.97
C SER A 16 -3.90 -14.22 -28.11
N GLU A 17 -3.16 -13.25 -28.66
CA GLU A 17 -1.75 -13.29 -29.11
C GLU A 17 -0.68 -13.89 -28.17
N GLU A 18 -0.96 -14.25 -26.91
CA GLU A 18 0.06 -14.77 -25.99
C GLU A 18 0.46 -16.23 -26.29
N PHE A 19 -0.46 -17.07 -26.79
CA PHE A 19 -0.11 -18.37 -27.36
C PHE A 19 0.90 -18.24 -28.52
N LYS A 20 0.85 -17.12 -29.26
CA LYS A 20 1.79 -16.80 -30.35
C LYS A 20 3.09 -16.14 -29.87
N ALA A 21 3.14 -15.62 -28.65
CA ALA A 21 4.36 -15.10 -28.04
C ALA A 21 5.17 -16.23 -27.38
N HIS A 22 4.48 -17.23 -26.81
CA HIS A 22 5.10 -18.41 -26.22
C HIS A 22 5.88 -19.22 -27.27
N ILE A 23 5.24 -19.55 -28.41
CA ILE A 23 5.92 -20.22 -29.55
C ILE A 23 7.11 -19.38 -30.08
N ARG A 24 6.98 -18.04 -30.14
CA ARG A 24 8.07 -17.15 -30.59
C ARG A 24 9.28 -17.12 -29.67
N LYS A 25 9.17 -17.50 -28.41
CA LYS A 25 10.33 -17.63 -27.51
C LYS A 25 10.99 -19.00 -27.57
N MET A 26 10.23 -20.07 -27.82
CA MET A 26 10.81 -21.39 -28.09
C MET A 26 11.66 -21.36 -29.37
N ALA A 27 11.14 -20.73 -30.43
CA ALA A 27 11.82 -20.62 -31.74
C ALA A 27 13.01 -19.63 -31.80
N LEU A 28 13.38 -18.97 -30.70
CA LEU A 28 14.52 -18.04 -30.62
C LEU A 28 15.63 -18.53 -29.67
N ALA A 29 15.49 -19.74 -29.11
CA ALA A 29 16.45 -20.32 -28.18
C ALA A 29 17.10 -21.63 -28.69
N ASP A 30 16.47 -22.34 -29.63
CA ASP A 30 16.96 -23.60 -30.19
C ASP A 30 16.45 -23.80 -31.63
N PRO A 31 17.33 -24.00 -32.64
CA PRO A 31 16.93 -24.29 -34.03
C PRO A 31 16.15 -25.60 -34.24
N ASP A 32 16.35 -26.64 -33.42
CA ASP A 32 15.86 -28.00 -33.71
C ASP A 32 14.37 -28.22 -33.37
N VAL A 33 13.71 -27.25 -32.74
CA VAL A 33 12.25 -27.29 -32.48
C VAL A 33 11.43 -27.28 -33.78
N VAL A 34 12.00 -26.79 -34.89
CA VAL A 34 11.31 -26.73 -36.20
C VAL A 34 11.27 -28.10 -36.89
N ALA A 35 12.19 -29.02 -36.56
CA ALA A 35 12.30 -30.33 -37.20
C ALA A 35 11.23 -31.36 -36.76
N ARG A 36 10.39 -31.03 -35.75
CA ARG A 36 9.40 -31.95 -35.15
C ARG A 36 7.93 -31.57 -35.36
N LEU A 37 7.64 -30.53 -36.14
CA LEU A 37 6.26 -30.12 -36.45
C LEU A 37 5.77 -30.69 -37.79
N SER A 38 4.50 -31.09 -37.84
CA SER A 38 3.93 -31.78 -39.01
C SER A 38 3.61 -30.82 -40.17
N SER A 39 3.61 -31.36 -41.40
CA SER A 39 3.28 -30.62 -42.63
C SER A 39 1.90 -29.92 -42.60
N GLN A 40 1.00 -30.36 -41.72
CA GLN A 40 -0.37 -29.87 -41.60
C GLN A 40 -0.45 -28.57 -40.77
N GLU A 41 0.40 -28.41 -39.75
CA GLU A 41 0.43 -27.25 -38.86
C GLU A 41 1.02 -26.00 -39.56
N VAL A 42 2.03 -26.21 -40.41
CA VAL A 42 2.64 -25.16 -41.26
C VAL A 42 1.62 -24.57 -42.24
N LEU A 43 0.66 -25.37 -42.71
CA LEU A 43 -0.37 -24.96 -43.66
C LEU A 43 -1.49 -24.12 -43.00
N GLU A 44 -1.85 -24.44 -41.75
CA GLU A 44 -2.77 -23.64 -40.93
C GLU A 44 -2.23 -22.23 -40.65
N MET A 45 -0.95 -22.12 -40.26
CA MET A 45 -0.29 -20.85 -39.97
C MET A 45 -0.32 -19.89 -41.18
N LYS A 46 -0.02 -20.38 -42.40
CA LYS A 46 -0.05 -19.57 -43.64
C LYS A 46 -1.46 -19.07 -44.02
N LYS A 47 -2.52 -19.79 -43.65
CA LYS A 47 -3.92 -19.37 -43.87
C LYS A 47 -4.35 -18.25 -42.91
N LEU A 48 -3.87 -18.29 -41.66
CA LEU A 48 -4.19 -17.30 -40.63
C LEU A 48 -3.59 -15.91 -40.90
N GLU A 49 -2.35 -15.82 -41.38
CA GLU A 49 -1.72 -14.53 -41.75
C GLU A 49 -2.45 -13.79 -42.88
N LYS A 50 -2.91 -14.52 -43.91
CA LYS A 50 -3.69 -13.94 -45.01
C LYS A 50 -5.02 -13.32 -44.52
N LYS A 51 -5.62 -13.85 -43.44
CA LYS A 51 -6.81 -13.27 -42.79
C LYS A 51 -6.50 -12.00 -41.99
N THR A 52 -5.37 -11.91 -41.31
CA THR A 52 -4.99 -10.71 -40.52
C THR A 52 -4.62 -9.52 -41.40
N LYS A 53 -3.87 -9.72 -42.50
CA LYS A 53 -3.53 -8.64 -43.45
C LYS A 53 -4.78 -8.01 -44.10
N LYS A 54 -5.78 -8.82 -44.47
CA LYS A 54 -7.09 -8.33 -44.99
C LYS A 54 -7.90 -7.50 -43.98
N ARG A 55 -7.77 -7.75 -42.66
CA ARG A 55 -8.47 -6.97 -41.63
C ARG A 55 -7.83 -5.61 -41.34
N LYS A 56 -6.50 -5.48 -41.40
CA LYS A 56 -5.82 -4.17 -41.23
C LYS A 56 -6.24 -3.16 -42.31
N LYS A 57 -6.32 -3.57 -43.59
CA LYS A 57 -6.67 -2.69 -44.72
C LYS A 57 -8.11 -2.11 -44.64
N LYS A 58 -9.09 -2.89 -44.16
CA LYS A 58 -10.48 -2.42 -43.97
C LYS A 58 -10.69 -1.49 -42.76
N CYS A 59 -9.76 -1.45 -41.81
CA CYS A 59 -9.89 -0.58 -40.64
C CYS A 59 -9.38 0.85 -40.93
N SER A 60 -8.35 1.00 -41.76
CA SER A 60 -7.89 2.30 -42.28
C SER A 60 -8.94 3.00 -43.15
N GLU A 61 -9.70 2.25 -43.95
CA GLU A 61 -10.74 2.81 -44.84
C GLU A 61 -11.93 3.43 -44.08
N ARG A 62 -12.22 2.99 -42.84
CA ARG A 62 -13.30 3.56 -42.01
C ARG A 62 -12.93 4.85 -41.28
N LYS A 63 -11.64 5.21 -41.17
CA LYS A 63 -11.23 6.51 -40.60
C LYS A 63 -11.35 7.69 -41.58
N ARG A 64 -11.70 7.45 -42.86
CA ARG A 64 -11.84 8.48 -43.90
C ARG A 64 -13.29 8.95 -44.18
N LYS A 65 -14.31 8.47 -43.45
CA LYS A 65 -15.73 8.67 -43.84
C LYS A 65 -16.63 9.51 -42.93
N ASN A 66 -16.14 10.09 -41.83
CA ASN A 66 -16.95 10.96 -40.95
C ASN A 66 -16.43 12.42 -40.92
N SER A 67 -16.43 13.06 -42.09
CA SER A 67 -16.28 14.52 -42.25
C SER A 67 -17.06 14.99 -43.49
N GLY A 68 -18.26 15.52 -43.27
CA GLY A 68 -18.94 16.50 -44.14
C GLY A 68 -19.14 17.79 -43.34
N ASN A 69 -19.59 18.96 -43.82
CA ASN A 69 -19.98 19.53 -45.13
C ASN A 69 -19.77 21.08 -45.00
N TYR A 70 -19.68 21.97 -45.99
CA TYR A 70 -19.75 21.98 -47.47
C TYR A 70 -18.89 23.22 -47.95
N VAL A 71 -18.32 23.28 -49.17
CA VAL A 71 -18.79 23.98 -50.41
C VAL A 71 -18.95 25.53 -50.23
N THR A 72 -18.44 26.44 -51.08
CA THR A 72 -18.27 26.45 -52.56
C THR A 72 -17.05 27.28 -53.07
N ILE A 73 -16.30 26.71 -54.04
CA ILE A 73 -15.85 27.23 -55.38
C ILE A 73 -15.57 28.74 -55.60
N ASP A 74 -14.37 29.10 -56.10
CA ASP A 74 -14.16 29.64 -57.48
C ASP A 74 -12.67 29.62 -57.94
N PHE A 75 -12.44 29.79 -59.25
CA PHE A 75 -11.22 29.39 -60.02
C PHE A 75 -10.26 30.55 -60.39
N ASP A 76 -8.94 30.30 -60.54
CA ASP A 76 -8.26 30.02 -61.83
C ASP A 76 -6.71 29.88 -61.70
N ASP A 77 -6.07 29.32 -62.73
CA ASP A 77 -4.66 28.88 -62.79
C ASP A 77 -3.61 30.02 -62.96
N ASP A 78 -2.36 29.82 -62.48
CA ASP A 78 -1.22 29.56 -63.40
C ASP A 78 0.16 29.26 -62.74
N ASP A 79 0.82 28.25 -63.33
CA ASP A 79 2.25 28.10 -63.65
C ASP A 79 3.46 27.93 -62.66
N LYS A 80 4.31 26.96 -63.07
CA LYS A 80 5.78 26.79 -62.94
C LYS A 80 6.52 26.48 -61.61
N ALA A 81 7.21 25.34 -61.64
CA ALA A 81 8.33 24.96 -60.76
C ALA A 81 9.68 25.61 -61.20
N PRO A 82 10.76 25.46 -60.41
CA PRO A 82 11.76 24.46 -60.85
C PRO A 82 12.43 23.63 -59.73
N VAL A 83 13.12 22.58 -60.17
CA VAL A 83 13.84 21.55 -59.38
C VAL A 83 15.26 21.99 -59.01
N LYS A 84 15.76 21.59 -57.82
CA LYS A 84 17.19 21.32 -57.58
C LYS A 84 17.40 20.07 -56.73
N GLU A 85 18.42 19.29 -57.10
CA GLU A 85 18.71 17.95 -56.61
C GLU A 85 19.40 17.93 -55.23
N LYS A 86 19.35 16.79 -54.54
CA LYS A 86 20.19 16.49 -53.37
C LYS A 86 21.16 15.36 -53.68
N LYS A 87 22.45 15.61 -53.48
CA LYS A 87 23.50 14.58 -53.55
C LYS A 87 23.33 13.53 -52.45
N VAL A 88 23.63 12.28 -52.82
CA VAL A 88 23.85 11.16 -51.90
C VAL A 88 25.34 11.09 -51.59
N VAL A 89 25.70 10.78 -50.34
CA VAL A 89 27.04 10.30 -49.96
C VAL A 89 26.86 9.05 -49.10
N THR A 90 27.37 7.93 -49.59
CA THR A 90 27.55 6.66 -48.87
C THR A 90 28.96 6.57 -48.32
N LEU A 91 29.12 5.92 -47.17
CA LEU A 91 30.42 5.44 -46.68
C LEU A 91 30.32 3.94 -46.41
N SER A 92 31.30 3.19 -46.92
CA SER A 92 31.52 1.77 -46.72
C SER A 92 32.39 1.52 -45.48
N PHE A 93 32.40 0.27 -45.01
CA PHE A 93 33.42 -0.26 -44.10
C PHE A 93 34.08 -1.44 -44.80
N ASP A 94 35.40 -1.43 -44.89
CA ASP A 94 36.24 -2.56 -45.31
C ASP A 94 37.04 -3.10 -44.10
N SER A 95 37.60 -4.29 -44.27
CA SER A 95 38.23 -5.13 -43.25
C SER A 95 39.77 -5.02 -43.17
N ASP A 96 40.35 -5.80 -42.24
CA ASP A 96 41.76 -6.24 -42.19
C ASP A 96 42.77 -5.17 -41.67
N ASN A 97 43.58 -5.38 -40.61
CA ASN A 97 44.46 -6.53 -40.34
C ASN A 97 44.99 -6.61 -38.88
N GLU A 98 45.34 -7.84 -38.50
CA GLU A 98 46.51 -8.34 -37.72
C GLU A 98 46.89 -7.83 -36.30
N ASP A 99 47.24 -8.85 -35.49
CA ASP A 99 47.86 -8.92 -34.15
C ASP A 99 49.29 -8.31 -34.10
N PRO A 100 49.86 -7.94 -32.91
CA PRO A 100 50.39 -8.94 -31.97
C PRO A 100 50.32 -8.64 -30.45
N LEU A 101 50.36 -9.75 -29.68
CA LEU A 101 50.76 -9.81 -28.27
C LEU A 101 52.27 -9.64 -28.11
N GLU A 102 52.74 -9.00 -27.02
CA GLU A 102 53.81 -9.60 -26.19
C GLU A 102 53.93 -9.03 -24.75
N SER A 103 54.18 -9.97 -23.83
CA SER A 103 54.89 -9.93 -22.53
C SER A 103 54.99 -8.67 -21.64
N MET A 104 54.66 -8.87 -20.34
CA MET A 104 55.69 -8.87 -19.28
C MET A 104 55.43 -10.03 -18.30
N VAL A 105 56.48 -10.47 -17.59
CA VAL A 105 56.63 -11.78 -16.94
C VAL A 105 57.08 -11.58 -15.48
N ASP A 106 56.64 -12.44 -14.55
CA ASP A 106 57.50 -13.22 -13.62
C ASP A 106 56.73 -13.87 -12.44
N ASP A 107 56.67 -15.20 -12.50
CA ASP A 107 57.14 -16.17 -11.50
C ASP A 107 56.73 -16.11 -10.02
N SER A 108 56.07 -17.19 -9.56
CA SER A 108 56.81 -18.31 -8.96
C SER A 108 55.95 -19.59 -8.87
N ALA A 109 56.60 -20.76 -8.96
CA ALA A 109 55.98 -22.08 -8.97
C ALA A 109 55.88 -22.72 -7.56
N ASP A 110 55.07 -23.77 -7.37
CA ASP A 110 55.63 -25.14 -7.38
C ASP A 110 54.64 -26.32 -7.13
N ILE A 111 55.00 -27.47 -7.75
CA ILE A 111 54.80 -28.88 -7.33
C ILE A 111 53.38 -29.49 -7.24
N LEU A 112 53.07 -30.34 -8.24
CA LEU A 112 52.25 -31.56 -8.12
C LEU A 112 53.14 -32.75 -7.67
N PRO A 113 52.58 -33.90 -7.24
CA PRO A 113 52.50 -35.00 -8.22
C PRO A 113 51.30 -35.98 -8.06
N SER A 114 50.99 -36.67 -9.18
CA SER A 114 50.47 -38.07 -9.27
C SER A 114 49.06 -38.42 -8.71
N SER A 115 48.26 -39.33 -9.31
CA SER A 115 48.40 -40.04 -10.59
C SER A 115 47.13 -40.84 -10.98
N LEU A 116 46.83 -40.82 -12.30
CA LEU A 116 46.52 -41.95 -13.21
C LEU A 116 45.17 -42.70 -13.24
N SER A 117 44.79 -42.98 -14.51
CA SER A 117 44.05 -44.16 -15.05
C SER A 117 42.59 -44.43 -14.60
N SER A 118 41.61 -44.75 -15.46
CA SER A 118 41.54 -44.98 -16.92
C SER A 118 40.14 -45.52 -17.30
N SER A 119 39.68 -45.25 -18.53
CA SER A 119 38.81 -46.10 -19.41
C SER A 119 37.47 -46.69 -18.89
N ARG A 120 36.30 -46.38 -19.46
CA ARG A 120 35.75 -46.70 -20.82
C ARG A 120 35.10 -48.10 -20.97
N SER A 121 33.76 -48.06 -21.17
CA SER A 121 32.94 -48.79 -22.17
C SER A 121 32.98 -50.32 -22.32
N LEU A 122 31.79 -50.94 -22.40
CA LEU A 122 31.23 -51.87 -23.43
C LEU A 122 29.89 -52.43 -22.85
N VAL A 123 28.69 -52.38 -23.44
CA VAL A 123 28.14 -52.80 -24.77
C VAL A 123 27.57 -54.24 -24.78
N ASN A 124 26.24 -54.30 -25.01
CA ASN A 124 25.39 -55.37 -25.57
C ASN A 124 25.39 -56.82 -25.04
N GLN A 125 24.18 -57.30 -24.70
CA GLN A 125 23.39 -58.43 -25.27
C GLN A 125 22.24 -58.77 -24.29
N GLY A 126 21.06 -59.31 -24.65
CA GLY A 126 20.47 -59.63 -25.95
C GLY A 126 19.20 -60.51 -25.79
N SER A 127 18.15 -60.22 -26.57
CA SER A 127 17.10 -61.14 -27.08
C SER A 127 16.14 -61.98 -26.18
N SER A 128 14.84 -61.78 -26.46
CA SER A 128 13.80 -62.79 -26.82
C SER A 128 13.07 -63.65 -25.77
N GLY A 129 11.74 -63.81 -26.01
CA GLY A 129 10.90 -64.90 -25.47
C GLY A 129 9.42 -64.51 -25.30
N ASN A 130 8.58 -64.80 -26.30
CA ASN A 130 7.11 -64.73 -26.16
C ASN A 130 6.58 -66.02 -25.48
N ASP A 131 5.37 -66.00 -24.89
CA ASP A 131 4.15 -66.57 -25.54
C ASP A 131 2.93 -66.72 -24.59
N ASN A 132 1.75 -66.42 -25.16
CA ASN A 132 0.44 -67.09 -25.01
C ASN A 132 -0.38 -67.08 -23.68
N ASP A 133 -1.42 -66.21 -23.72
CA ASP A 133 -2.86 -66.58 -23.82
C ASP A 133 -3.77 -66.93 -22.62
N ILE A 134 -5.07 -66.66 -22.85
CA ILE A 134 -6.31 -67.14 -22.18
C ILE A 134 -6.58 -66.52 -20.78
N MET A 135 -7.75 -65.95 -20.43
CA MET A 135 -9.09 -65.74 -21.06
C MET A 135 -9.71 -64.50 -20.36
N ILE A 136 -10.31 -63.49 -21.01
CA ILE A 136 -11.72 -63.42 -21.46
C ILE A 136 -12.67 -64.13 -20.48
N THR A 137 -13.52 -63.42 -19.73
CA THR A 137 -14.86 -63.02 -20.23
C THR A 137 -15.23 -61.56 -19.98
N ASN A 138 -16.24 -61.13 -20.74
CA ASN A 138 -16.65 -59.75 -20.98
C ASN A 138 -18.18 -59.67 -20.90
N ASN A 139 -18.73 -58.45 -20.84
CA ASN A 139 -20.10 -58.08 -21.24
C ASN A 139 -21.25 -58.59 -20.31
N ASN A 140 -22.06 -57.68 -19.73
CA ASN A 140 -23.31 -57.11 -20.30
C ASN A 140 -24.56 -57.76 -19.60
N ASP A 141 -25.77 -57.19 -19.58
CA ASP A 141 -26.30 -56.05 -20.33
C ASP A 141 -27.33 -55.22 -19.55
N ALA A 142 -27.69 -54.12 -20.20
CA ALA A 142 -28.72 -53.10 -19.95
C ALA A 142 -30.13 -53.49 -19.43
N LEU A 143 -30.75 -52.48 -18.80
CA LEU A 143 -32.19 -52.13 -18.74
C LEU A 143 -33.22 -53.11 -18.14
N GLU A 144 -33.96 -52.63 -17.12
CA GLU A 144 -35.41 -52.38 -17.30
C GLU A 144 -35.92 -51.27 -16.37
N THR A 145 -36.92 -50.52 -16.83
CA THR A 145 -37.59 -49.41 -16.13
C THR A 145 -38.90 -49.88 -15.51
N PHE A 146 -39.19 -49.50 -14.27
CA PHE A 146 -40.57 -49.48 -13.76
C PHE A 146 -40.82 -48.28 -12.85
N ASP A 147 -41.85 -47.50 -13.17
CA ASP A 147 -42.36 -46.43 -12.34
C ASP A 147 -43.10 -46.99 -11.11
N SER A 148 -42.91 -46.36 -9.95
CA SER A 148 -43.95 -46.27 -8.92
C SER A 148 -43.73 -45.03 -8.05
N GLU A 149 -44.67 -44.10 -8.13
CA GLU A 149 -44.75 -42.97 -7.20
C GLU A 149 -45.11 -43.50 -5.80
N SER A 150 -44.36 -43.08 -4.78
CA SER A 150 -44.84 -43.12 -3.40
C SER A 150 -44.26 -41.95 -2.62
N ASP A 151 -45.15 -41.04 -2.20
CA ASP A 151 -44.83 -39.95 -1.29
C ASP A 151 -44.41 -40.54 0.07
N LEU A 152 -43.14 -40.36 0.43
CA LEU A 152 -42.70 -40.41 1.82
C LEU A 152 -41.86 -39.16 2.11
N SER A 153 -42.44 -38.27 2.91
CA SER A 153 -41.81 -37.05 3.40
C SER A 153 -40.55 -37.39 4.20
N VAL A 154 -39.40 -36.91 3.73
CA VAL A 154 -38.19 -36.83 4.56
C VAL A 154 -38.46 -35.78 5.63
N GLU A 155 -38.70 -36.22 6.86
CA GLU A 155 -38.62 -35.35 8.03
C GLU A 155 -37.18 -34.84 8.15
N ASN A 156 -37.02 -33.51 8.23
CA ASN A 156 -35.70 -32.94 8.50
C ASN A 156 -35.36 -33.24 9.97
N GLU A 157 -34.32 -34.04 10.19
CA GLU A 157 -33.61 -34.02 11.47
C GLU A 157 -32.89 -32.67 11.59
N ASP A 158 -33.57 -31.69 12.18
CA ASP A 158 -32.94 -30.46 12.64
C ASP A 158 -31.86 -30.83 13.67
N HIS A 159 -30.59 -30.65 13.31
CA HIS A 159 -29.49 -30.73 14.26
C HIS A 159 -29.68 -29.67 15.36
N ILE A 160 -30.24 -30.08 16.50
CA ILE A 160 -30.34 -29.26 17.70
C ILE A 160 -28.91 -28.96 18.17
N VAL A 161 -28.43 -27.75 17.88
CA VAL A 161 -27.14 -27.27 18.36
C VAL A 161 -27.25 -27.04 19.86
N ASP A 162 -26.51 -27.82 20.65
CA ASP A 162 -26.35 -27.54 22.08
C ASP A 162 -25.55 -26.25 22.27
N TYR A 163 -26.29 -25.17 22.54
CA TYR A 163 -25.73 -23.85 22.79
C TYR A 163 -24.93 -23.77 24.10
N HIS A 164 -25.19 -24.63 25.09
CA HIS A 164 -24.43 -24.68 26.34
C HIS A 164 -23.05 -25.29 26.09
N LEU A 165 -22.99 -26.47 25.47
CA LEU A 165 -21.72 -27.11 25.10
C LEU A 165 -20.91 -26.23 24.14
N SER A 166 -21.55 -25.61 23.15
CA SER A 166 -20.90 -24.68 22.21
C SER A 166 -20.26 -23.49 22.92
N TYR A 167 -20.95 -22.93 23.92
CA TYR A 167 -20.43 -21.80 24.71
C TYR A 167 -19.29 -22.23 25.64
N GLN A 168 -19.41 -23.39 26.30
CA GLN A 168 -18.35 -23.96 27.14
C GLN A 168 -17.06 -24.19 26.34
N LEU A 169 -17.17 -24.78 25.14
CA LEU A 169 -16.05 -25.02 24.25
C LEU A 169 -15.36 -23.70 23.85
N GLU A 170 -16.11 -22.65 23.53
CA GLU A 170 -15.51 -21.38 23.11
C GLU A 170 -14.90 -20.60 24.29
N LEU A 171 -15.49 -20.65 25.49
CA LEU A 171 -14.89 -20.10 26.71
C LEU A 171 -13.56 -20.79 27.06
N ARG A 172 -13.53 -22.13 27.01
CA ARG A 172 -12.32 -22.94 27.24
C ARG A 172 -11.25 -22.65 26.18
N LYS A 173 -11.64 -22.64 24.89
CA LYS A 173 -10.76 -22.42 23.73
C LYS A 173 -10.13 -21.02 23.67
N GLN A 174 -10.84 -19.98 24.09
CA GLN A 174 -10.30 -18.61 24.15
C GLN A 174 -9.75 -18.24 25.55
N ASN A 175 -9.78 -19.15 26.53
CA ASN A 175 -9.35 -18.95 27.91
C ASN A 175 -9.95 -17.68 28.58
N CYS A 176 -11.24 -17.42 28.33
CA CYS A 176 -11.90 -16.16 28.69
C CYS A 176 -12.51 -16.12 30.11
N LEU A 177 -12.20 -17.09 30.97
CA LEU A 177 -12.68 -17.15 32.36
C LEU A 177 -11.87 -16.21 33.25
N VAL A 178 -12.37 -15.01 33.54
CA VAL A 178 -11.67 -13.99 34.33
C VAL A 178 -12.18 -13.99 35.78
N PRO A 179 -11.56 -14.75 36.71
CA PRO A 179 -11.87 -14.65 38.13
C PRO A 179 -11.47 -13.28 38.68
N ALA A 180 -12.28 -12.73 39.59
CA ALA A 180 -11.93 -11.57 40.39
C ALA A 180 -11.34 -11.95 41.76
N ASP A 181 -11.36 -13.23 42.12
CA ASP A 181 -10.81 -13.79 43.35
C ASP A 181 -10.39 -15.26 43.14
N PRO A 182 -9.41 -15.79 43.90
CA PRO A 182 -8.92 -17.17 43.73
C PRO A 182 -9.99 -18.25 43.93
N ARG A 183 -11.05 -17.99 44.70
CA ARG A 183 -12.14 -18.95 44.98
C ARG A 183 -13.28 -18.87 43.96
N PHE A 184 -13.08 -18.17 42.85
CA PHE A 184 -14.07 -17.97 41.79
C PHE A 184 -15.45 -17.49 42.30
N LEU A 185 -15.48 -16.75 43.41
CA LEU A 185 -16.72 -16.17 43.95
C LEU A 185 -17.35 -15.18 42.97
N LYS A 186 -16.53 -14.45 42.20
CA LYS A 186 -16.96 -13.60 41.09
C LYS A 186 -16.12 -13.88 39.84
N VAL A 187 -16.77 -14.22 38.73
CA VAL A 187 -16.12 -14.52 37.45
C VAL A 187 -16.73 -13.68 36.34
N ALA A 188 -15.91 -12.87 35.68
CA ALA A 188 -16.28 -12.16 34.47
C ALA A 188 -16.04 -13.03 33.24
N ILE A 189 -17.05 -13.17 32.37
CA ILE A 189 -16.98 -13.93 31.13
C ILE A 189 -17.59 -13.13 29.94
N PRO A 190 -17.09 -13.30 28.71
CA PRO A 190 -17.71 -12.69 27.53
C PRO A 190 -19.12 -13.23 27.31
N ASP A 191 -20.07 -12.35 27.00
CA ASP A 191 -21.46 -12.71 26.68
C ASP A 191 -21.53 -13.52 25.37
N PHE A 192 -22.51 -14.40 25.22
CA PHE A 192 -22.61 -15.35 24.09
C PHE A 192 -23.64 -14.91 23.04
N ASP A 193 -23.33 -15.05 21.76
CA ASP A 193 -24.25 -14.87 20.64
C ASP A 193 -24.76 -16.24 20.16
N GLN A 194 -25.91 -16.67 20.69
CA GLN A 194 -26.53 -17.96 20.37
C GLN A 194 -26.75 -18.13 18.86
N GLN A 195 -27.14 -17.08 18.12
CA GLN A 195 -27.37 -17.15 16.68
C GLN A 195 -26.10 -17.41 15.87
N LYS A 196 -24.93 -17.06 16.41
CA LYS A 196 -23.61 -17.23 15.75
C LYS A 196 -22.75 -18.31 16.41
N ALA A 197 -23.25 -18.96 17.47
CA ALA A 197 -22.51 -19.88 18.34
C ALA A 197 -21.11 -19.38 18.71
N ASN A 198 -20.98 -18.10 19.12
CA ASN A 198 -19.67 -17.47 19.37
C ASN A 198 -19.72 -16.37 20.45
N LEU A 199 -18.57 -16.01 21.01
CA LEU A 199 -18.42 -14.96 22.03
C LEU A 199 -18.59 -13.55 21.45
N LYS A 200 -19.20 -12.65 22.24
CA LYS A 200 -19.32 -11.22 21.94
C LYS A 200 -18.06 -10.49 22.41
N ARG A 201 -17.34 -9.87 21.47
CA ARG A 201 -16.01 -9.25 21.68
C ARG A 201 -15.96 -8.16 22.77
N ASN A 202 -17.01 -7.35 22.86
CA ASN A 202 -17.06 -6.11 23.64
C ASN A 202 -18.20 -6.09 24.67
N LYS A 203 -18.65 -7.25 25.16
CA LYS A 203 -19.68 -7.34 26.19
C LYS A 203 -19.39 -8.49 27.13
N TYR A 204 -19.32 -8.21 28.42
CA TYR A 204 -19.04 -9.18 29.48
C TYR A 204 -20.22 -9.23 30.45
N VAL A 205 -20.39 -10.39 31.08
CA VAL A 205 -21.25 -10.57 32.25
C VAL A 205 -20.40 -11.04 33.41
N VAL A 206 -20.81 -10.70 34.63
CA VAL A 206 -20.24 -11.24 35.86
C VAL A 206 -21.22 -12.29 36.38
N VAL A 207 -20.72 -13.49 36.62
CA VAL A 207 -21.42 -14.53 37.38
C VAL A 207 -20.81 -14.55 38.78
N THR A 208 -21.67 -14.52 39.79
CA THR A 208 -21.30 -14.54 41.20
C THR A 208 -21.82 -15.83 41.83
N ARG A 209 -21.04 -16.47 42.69
CA ARG A 209 -21.46 -17.58 43.54
C ARG A 209 -21.37 -17.23 45.02
N LYS A 210 -22.34 -17.67 45.81
CA LYS A 210 -22.38 -17.52 47.28
C LYS A 210 -22.77 -18.86 47.90
N TYR A 211 -22.03 -19.28 48.91
CA TYR A 211 -22.34 -20.47 49.70
C TYR A 211 -23.42 -20.14 50.74
N PHE A 212 -24.46 -20.96 50.83
CA PHE A 212 -25.52 -20.87 51.83
C PHE A 212 -25.60 -22.17 52.63
N GLN A 213 -25.40 -22.08 53.93
CA GLN A 213 -25.57 -23.20 54.84
C GLN A 213 -27.02 -23.25 55.34
N LYS A 214 -27.68 -24.40 55.25
CA LYS A 214 -28.99 -24.62 55.90
C LYS A 214 -28.77 -25.08 57.34
N ASN A 215 -29.67 -24.64 58.23
CA ASN A 215 -29.64 -24.86 59.69
C ASN A 215 -28.98 -26.19 60.13
N GLU A 216 -27.91 -26.08 60.91
CA GLU A 216 -27.20 -27.15 61.67
C GLU A 216 -26.68 -28.37 60.89
N ASP A 217 -27.08 -28.59 59.63
CA ASP A 217 -26.52 -29.62 58.75
C ASP A 217 -25.22 -29.14 58.07
N VAL A 218 -24.37 -30.11 57.71
CA VAL A 218 -23.05 -29.88 57.09
C VAL A 218 -23.16 -29.55 55.59
N ASP A 219 -24.27 -29.93 54.95
CA ASP A 219 -24.48 -29.83 53.50
C ASP A 219 -25.07 -28.46 53.07
N GLY A 220 -24.24 -27.42 53.11
CA GLY A 220 -24.55 -26.14 52.47
C GLY A 220 -24.41 -26.19 50.93
N ASN A 221 -25.17 -25.33 50.23
CA ASN A 221 -25.25 -25.32 48.76
C ASN A 221 -24.70 -24.02 48.15
N TRP A 222 -24.08 -24.14 46.98
CA TRP A 222 -23.66 -23.00 46.16
C TRP A 222 -24.82 -22.42 45.34
N ILE A 223 -25.07 -21.11 45.49
CA ILE A 223 -26.08 -20.38 44.73
C ILE A 223 -25.39 -19.43 43.76
N TYR A 224 -25.77 -19.53 42.49
CA TYR A 224 -25.19 -18.78 41.37
C TYR A 224 -26.18 -17.72 40.85
N PHE A 225 -25.67 -16.54 40.53
CA PHE A 225 -26.45 -15.46 39.91
C PHE A 225 -25.59 -14.68 38.91
N CYS A 226 -26.23 -14.13 37.87
CA CYS A 226 -25.54 -13.49 36.75
C CYS A 226 -26.05 -12.07 36.52
N SER A 227 -25.13 -11.14 36.31
CA SER A 227 -25.40 -9.73 36.02
C SER A 227 -26.25 -9.47 34.76
N CYS A 228 -26.54 -10.50 33.95
CA CYS A 228 -27.53 -10.41 32.87
C CYS A 228 -28.97 -10.29 33.40
N ASP A 229 -29.25 -10.86 34.58
CA ASP A 229 -30.50 -10.69 35.31
C ASP A 229 -30.23 -9.86 36.58
N LYS A 230 -30.51 -8.56 36.46
CA LYS A 230 -30.35 -7.62 37.56
C LYS A 230 -31.36 -7.82 38.68
N ALA A 231 -32.58 -8.30 38.38
CA ALA A 231 -33.61 -8.46 39.40
C ALA A 231 -33.22 -9.58 40.37
N THR A 232 -32.88 -10.75 39.83
CA THR A 232 -32.42 -11.90 40.61
C THR A 232 -31.08 -11.63 41.31
N SER A 233 -30.14 -10.95 40.65
CA SER A 233 -28.86 -10.57 41.26
C SER A 233 -29.05 -9.64 42.47
N THR A 234 -29.83 -8.55 42.33
CA THR A 234 -30.08 -7.61 43.44
C THR A 234 -30.86 -8.26 44.58
N TYR A 235 -31.78 -9.18 44.28
CA TYR A 235 -32.48 -9.96 45.31
C TYR A 235 -31.50 -10.82 46.11
N ILE A 236 -30.66 -11.63 45.46
CA ILE A 236 -29.72 -12.54 46.14
C ILE A 236 -28.62 -11.77 46.90
N GLU A 237 -28.15 -10.64 46.37
CA GLU A 237 -27.23 -9.74 47.09
C GLU A 237 -27.84 -9.14 48.37
N SER A 238 -29.17 -9.01 48.45
CA SER A 238 -29.88 -8.51 49.63
C SER A 238 -30.14 -9.57 50.71
N LEU A 239 -29.90 -10.87 50.44
CA LEU A 239 -30.16 -11.95 51.39
C LEU A 239 -29.06 -12.08 52.45
N SER A 240 -29.48 -12.05 53.72
CA SER A 240 -28.67 -12.48 54.88
C SER A 240 -28.29 -13.95 54.77
N PHE A 241 -27.24 -14.37 55.50
CA PHE A 241 -26.73 -15.75 55.45
C PHE A 241 -27.80 -16.81 55.80
N ASP A 242 -28.76 -16.48 56.66
CA ASP A 242 -29.77 -17.43 57.19
C ASP A 242 -31.11 -17.42 56.41
N ALA A 243 -31.15 -16.91 55.17
CA ALA A 243 -32.38 -16.82 54.39
C ALA A 243 -32.79 -18.19 53.79
N ASP A 244 -34.02 -18.65 54.07
CA ASP A 244 -34.55 -19.89 53.46
C ASP A 244 -34.97 -19.65 52.01
N LEU A 245 -34.12 -20.05 51.06
CA LEU A 245 -34.42 -20.08 49.64
C LEU A 245 -35.30 -21.30 49.27
N SER A 246 -36.55 -21.30 49.75
CA SER A 246 -37.55 -22.33 49.45
C SER A 246 -38.50 -21.97 48.29
N GLN A 247 -38.22 -20.91 47.51
CA GLN A 247 -39.03 -20.49 46.36
C GLN A 247 -38.21 -20.11 45.11
N ASP A 248 -38.45 -20.85 44.02
CA ASP A 248 -38.42 -20.43 42.61
C ASP A 248 -37.29 -19.49 42.09
N ILE A 249 -36.02 -19.91 42.18
CA ILE A 249 -35.02 -19.45 41.20
C ILE A 249 -35.25 -20.21 39.89
N LYS A 250 -36.16 -19.69 39.05
CA LYS A 250 -36.45 -20.24 37.72
C LYS A 250 -35.25 -20.11 36.77
N GLU A 251 -35.12 -21.10 35.89
CA GLU A 251 -34.32 -21.12 34.65
C GLU A 251 -33.06 -20.23 34.68
N CYS A 252 -32.00 -20.77 35.28
CA CYS A 252 -30.68 -20.18 35.22
C CYS A 252 -30.27 -19.82 33.78
N CYS A 253 -29.74 -18.61 33.59
CA CYS A 253 -29.37 -18.12 32.27
C CYS A 253 -28.26 -18.97 31.63
N ILE A 254 -28.10 -18.86 30.30
CA ILE A 254 -27.07 -19.59 29.56
C ILE A 254 -25.66 -19.43 30.13
N HIS A 255 -25.35 -18.28 30.75
CA HIS A 255 -24.08 -18.01 31.43
C HIS A 255 -23.87 -18.89 32.66
N ILE A 256 -24.90 -19.07 33.51
CA ILE A 256 -24.84 -19.92 34.70
C ILE A 256 -24.78 -21.40 34.28
N ASN A 257 -25.69 -21.86 33.41
CA ASN A 257 -25.72 -23.25 32.95
C ASN A 257 -24.42 -23.66 32.22
N CYS A 258 -23.77 -22.72 31.55
CA CYS A 258 -22.45 -22.93 30.92
C CYS A 258 -21.33 -22.99 31.96
N LEU A 259 -21.31 -22.05 32.91
CA LEU A 259 -20.20 -21.87 33.86
C LEU A 259 -20.21 -22.83 35.04
N VAL A 260 -21.38 -23.21 35.56
CA VAL A 260 -21.50 -24.08 36.75
C VAL A 260 -20.77 -25.42 36.58
N PRO A 261 -20.90 -26.15 35.45
CA PRO A 261 -20.11 -27.37 35.25
C PRO A 261 -18.61 -27.13 35.19
N ILE A 262 -18.17 -25.99 34.63
CA ILE A 262 -16.74 -25.62 34.58
C ILE A 262 -16.20 -25.34 35.99
N ILE A 263 -16.99 -24.66 36.84
CA ILE A 263 -16.60 -24.37 38.22
C ILE A 263 -16.67 -25.64 39.09
N ALA A 264 -17.69 -26.49 38.92
CA ALA A 264 -17.78 -27.76 39.64
C ALA A 264 -16.64 -28.73 39.29
N GLU A 265 -16.17 -28.73 38.03
CA GLU A 265 -14.91 -29.38 37.66
C GLU A 265 -13.74 -28.81 38.46
N ILE A 266 -13.58 -27.49 38.52
CA ILE A 266 -12.49 -26.82 39.26
C ILE A 266 -12.54 -27.16 40.76
N ASP A 267 -13.70 -27.01 41.41
CA ASP A 267 -13.89 -27.32 42.82
C ASP A 267 -13.51 -28.78 43.13
N TYR A 268 -13.91 -29.73 42.28
CA TYR A 268 -13.56 -31.16 42.41
C TYR A 268 -12.05 -31.44 42.33
N TRP A 269 -11.29 -30.63 41.59
CA TRP A 269 -9.82 -30.71 41.56
C TRP A 269 -9.15 -29.97 42.73
N GLU A 270 -9.86 -29.09 43.44
CA GLU A 270 -9.36 -28.34 44.61
C GLU A 270 -9.66 -29.05 45.95
N GLU A 271 -10.54 -30.06 45.99
CA GLU A 271 -10.93 -30.80 47.20
C GLU A 271 -9.81 -31.65 47.87
N GLU A 272 -8.59 -31.67 47.35
CA GLU A 272 -7.42 -32.27 48.06
C GLU A 272 -6.80 -31.34 49.13
N GLU A 273 -7.14 -30.05 49.18
CA GLU A 273 -6.72 -29.14 50.27
C GLU A 273 -7.91 -28.52 51.02
N SER A 274 -7.85 -28.58 52.36
CA SER A 274 -9.00 -28.25 53.21
C SER A 274 -9.46 -26.79 53.09
N ILE A 275 -10.78 -26.60 52.96
CA ILE A 275 -11.51 -25.32 52.91
C ILE A 275 -11.26 -24.39 54.13
N ILE A 276 -10.55 -24.85 55.16
CA ILE A 276 -10.24 -24.14 56.41
C ILE A 276 -8.72 -23.97 56.55
N GLY A 277 -8.09 -23.07 55.77
CA GLY A 277 -6.63 -22.86 55.90
C GLY A 277 -5.95 -21.73 55.11
N TYR A 278 -6.53 -21.26 54.00
CA TYR A 278 -5.81 -20.30 53.13
C TYR A 278 -5.78 -18.86 53.68
N GLN A 279 -4.60 -18.46 54.18
CA GLN A 279 -4.29 -17.07 54.56
C GLN A 279 -3.91 -16.23 53.33
N GLU A 280 -4.73 -15.21 53.08
CA GLU A 280 -4.40 -13.91 52.46
C GLU A 280 -3.47 -13.86 51.22
N SER A 281 -4.05 -14.11 50.04
CA SER A 281 -3.71 -13.38 48.82
C SER A 281 -4.97 -12.85 48.12
N PHE A 282 -5.75 -12.05 48.86
CA PHE A 282 -6.96 -11.41 48.34
C PHE A 282 -6.59 -10.24 47.41
N ILE A 283 -7.14 -10.24 46.18
CA ILE A 283 -7.38 -9.00 45.45
C ILE A 283 -8.35 -8.19 46.32
N ARG A 284 -7.88 -7.07 46.86
CA ARG A 284 -8.68 -6.26 47.79
C ARG A 284 -9.88 -5.67 47.05
N GLU A 285 -10.98 -5.38 47.77
CA GLU A 285 -12.20 -4.87 47.14
C GLU A 285 -12.03 -3.54 46.39
N ASP A 286 -10.91 -2.83 46.59
CA ASP A 286 -10.52 -1.59 45.92
C ASP A 286 -9.25 -1.74 45.06
N GLU A 287 -9.00 -2.90 44.45
CA GLU A 287 -7.77 -3.22 43.70
C GLU A 287 -7.99 -3.39 42.17
N ILE A 288 -7.04 -2.86 41.39
CA ILE A 288 -6.99 -3.02 39.93
C ILE A 288 -6.02 -4.15 39.60
N SER A 289 -6.41 -5.05 38.70
CA SER A 289 -5.62 -6.20 38.27
C SER A 289 -5.45 -6.23 36.75
N ASP A 290 -4.21 -6.39 36.31
CA ASP A 290 -3.81 -6.21 34.91
C ASP A 290 -3.99 -7.51 34.11
N ILE A 291 -5.25 -7.86 33.87
CA ILE A 291 -5.62 -9.10 33.19
C ILE A 291 -5.49 -8.94 31.66
N LEU A 292 -4.24 -9.01 31.20
CA LEU A 292 -3.77 -8.87 29.81
C LEU A 292 -4.23 -9.96 28.82
N ARG A 293 -5.23 -10.78 29.16
CA ARG A 293 -5.71 -11.91 28.33
C ARG A 293 -6.17 -11.49 26.92
N GLU A 294 -6.65 -10.25 26.80
CA GLU A 294 -6.64 -9.52 25.53
C GLU A 294 -5.87 -8.21 25.75
N LYS A 295 -4.76 -8.02 25.03
CA LYS A 295 -3.97 -6.78 25.08
C LYS A 295 -4.88 -5.53 24.96
N GLY A 296 -4.75 -4.64 25.93
CA GLY A 296 -5.59 -3.45 26.07
C GLY A 296 -6.88 -3.63 26.91
N LYS A 297 -6.98 -4.65 27.78
CA LYS A 297 -8.04 -4.77 28.81
C LYS A 297 -7.43 -4.87 30.22
N ILE A 298 -8.13 -4.32 31.22
CA ILE A 298 -7.81 -4.35 32.65
C ILE A 298 -9.04 -4.86 33.43
N LEU A 299 -8.83 -5.66 34.49
CA LEU A 299 -9.85 -5.98 35.48
C LEU A 299 -9.83 -4.93 36.59
N VAL A 300 -10.98 -4.35 36.89
CA VAL A 300 -11.16 -3.41 38.00
C VAL A 300 -12.09 -4.04 39.01
N VAL A 301 -11.60 -4.26 40.23
CA VAL A 301 -12.43 -4.56 41.40
C VAL A 301 -12.51 -3.29 42.24
N TYR A 302 -13.71 -2.77 42.45
CA TYR A 302 -13.91 -1.55 43.23
C TYR A 302 -15.19 -1.61 44.06
N ARG A 303 -15.07 -1.50 45.38
CA ARG A 303 -16.16 -1.71 46.37
C ARG A 303 -16.97 -2.97 46.10
N GLY A 304 -16.27 -4.07 45.83
CA GLY A 304 -16.87 -5.38 45.50
C GLY A 304 -17.56 -5.45 44.13
N SER A 305 -17.60 -4.37 43.34
CA SER A 305 -18.07 -4.40 41.94
C SER A 305 -16.92 -4.79 41.00
N VAL A 306 -17.24 -5.51 39.93
CA VAL A 306 -16.27 -6.05 38.98
C VAL A 306 -16.52 -5.50 37.59
N GLY A 307 -15.48 -4.99 36.94
CA GLY A 307 -15.55 -4.45 35.58
C GLY A 307 -14.32 -4.75 34.73
N ILE A 308 -14.54 -5.07 33.47
CA ILE A 308 -13.47 -5.14 32.45
C ILE A 308 -13.43 -3.80 31.73
N VAL A 309 -12.32 -3.06 31.84
CA VAL A 309 -12.12 -1.74 31.22
C VAL A 309 -11.10 -1.83 30.07
N SER A 310 -11.37 -1.13 28.97
CA SER A 310 -10.47 -1.03 27.82
C SER A 310 -10.37 0.41 27.34
N ASN A 311 -9.22 0.79 26.77
CA ASN A 311 -9.07 2.05 26.07
C ASN A 311 -9.34 1.87 24.57
N GLU A 312 -10.51 2.29 24.10
CA GLU A 312 -10.83 2.30 22.67
C GLU A 312 -10.73 3.73 22.13
N ARG A 313 -9.83 3.99 21.19
CA ARG A 313 -9.68 5.30 20.51
C ARG A 313 -9.53 6.48 21.49
N SER A 314 -8.70 6.31 22.53
CA SER A 314 -8.49 7.28 23.61
C SER A 314 -9.72 7.54 24.50
N GLN A 315 -10.69 6.61 24.54
CA GLN A 315 -11.81 6.62 25.46
C GLN A 315 -11.87 5.31 26.26
N LEU A 316 -11.96 5.44 27.59
CA LEU A 316 -12.18 4.29 28.47
C LEU A 316 -13.63 3.80 28.37
N ILE A 317 -13.80 2.50 28.13
CA ILE A 317 -15.09 1.81 28.08
C ILE A 317 -15.03 0.59 28.99
N CYS A 318 -16.02 0.44 29.88
CA CYS A 318 -16.22 -0.79 30.64
C CYS A 318 -17.20 -1.72 29.92
N TYR A 319 -16.78 -2.93 29.55
CA TYR A 319 -17.61 -3.89 28.81
C TYR A 319 -18.62 -4.66 29.68
N VAL A 320 -18.49 -4.61 31.01
CA VAL A 320 -19.52 -5.11 31.95
C VAL A 320 -20.64 -4.08 32.07
N CYS A 321 -20.29 -2.80 32.27
CA CYS A 321 -21.26 -1.71 32.38
C CYS A 321 -21.80 -1.21 31.03
N SER A 322 -21.18 -1.60 29.90
CA SER A 322 -21.39 -1.00 28.58
C SER A 322 -21.31 0.53 28.58
N SER A 323 -20.39 1.12 29.36
CA SER A 323 -20.34 2.56 29.64
C SER A 323 -18.92 3.04 29.93
N GLY A 324 -18.60 4.27 29.50
CA GLY A 324 -17.34 4.96 29.80
C GLY A 324 -17.38 5.87 31.04
N VAL A 325 -18.53 5.97 31.74
CA VAL A 325 -18.73 6.83 32.92
C VAL A 325 -19.11 6.05 34.18
N CYS A 326 -18.88 4.74 34.19
CA CYS A 326 -19.10 3.90 35.38
C CYS A 326 -17.96 4.03 36.41
N ILE A 327 -18.19 3.48 37.61
CA ILE A 327 -17.22 3.44 38.70
C ILE A 327 -15.87 2.84 38.27
N HIS A 328 -15.87 1.78 37.45
CA HIS A 328 -14.65 1.13 36.97
C HIS A 328 -13.80 2.05 36.07
N CYS A 329 -14.43 2.77 35.14
CA CYS A 329 -13.72 3.75 34.31
C CYS A 329 -13.24 4.95 35.13
N ASN A 330 -13.98 5.35 36.16
CA ASN A 330 -13.60 6.47 37.02
C ASN A 330 -12.45 6.12 37.96
N GLU A 331 -12.37 4.88 38.49
CA GLU A 331 -11.23 4.44 39.29
C GLU A 331 -9.95 4.32 38.44
N VAL A 332 -10.03 3.84 37.18
CA VAL A 332 -8.89 3.87 36.24
C VAL A 332 -8.42 5.31 35.97
N ARG A 333 -9.34 6.27 35.78
CA ARG A 333 -8.97 7.71 35.68
C ARG A 333 -8.32 8.21 36.95
N ARG A 334 -8.88 7.88 38.12
CA ARG A 334 -8.37 8.32 39.42
C ARG A 334 -6.94 7.84 39.62
N ARG A 335 -6.63 6.56 39.35
CA ARG A 335 -5.28 5.97 39.48
C ARG A 335 -4.25 6.61 38.55
N ARG A 336 -4.64 6.99 37.33
CA ARG A 336 -3.79 7.72 36.39
C ARG A 336 -3.41 9.10 36.92
N ASP A 337 -4.37 9.83 37.50
CA ASP A 337 -4.14 11.18 38.01
C ASP A 337 -3.49 11.19 39.41
N ASP A 338 -3.37 10.00 40.05
CA ASP A 338 -2.78 9.76 41.37
C ASP A 338 -1.25 9.61 41.29
N LYS A 339 -0.55 10.72 41.54
CA LYS A 339 0.91 10.84 41.39
C LYS A 339 1.74 10.00 42.36
N ASP A 340 1.14 9.52 43.44
CA ASP A 340 1.79 8.67 44.45
C ASP A 340 1.50 7.17 44.22
N SER A 341 0.85 6.80 43.10
CA SER A 341 0.60 5.40 42.76
C SER A 341 1.87 4.70 42.26
N ASN A 342 2.08 3.45 42.69
CA ASN A 342 3.32 2.69 42.44
C ASN A 342 3.59 2.32 40.96
N ASN A 343 2.74 2.67 39.99
CA ASN A 343 2.95 2.28 38.59
C ASN A 343 2.29 3.20 37.53
N PRO A 344 2.69 4.49 37.40
CA PRO A 344 2.10 5.40 36.41
C PRO A 344 2.38 4.95 34.96
N ALA A 345 3.58 4.41 34.73
CA ALA A 345 4.04 3.94 33.42
C ALA A 345 3.13 2.85 32.82
N PHE A 346 2.57 1.97 33.67
CA PHE A 346 1.62 0.96 33.22
C PHE A 346 0.32 1.58 32.66
N PHE A 347 -0.23 2.62 33.30
CA PHE A 347 -1.44 3.28 32.82
C PHE A 347 -1.19 4.08 31.54
N ASP A 348 -0.01 4.68 31.39
CA ASP A 348 0.38 5.34 30.14
C ASP A 348 0.58 4.31 29.00
N GLU A 349 1.27 3.18 29.24
CA GLU A 349 1.40 2.07 28.28
C GLU A 349 0.04 1.49 27.88
N PHE A 350 -0.85 1.26 28.84
CA PHE A 350 -2.23 0.81 28.58
C PHE A 350 -2.98 1.77 27.67
N LEU A 351 -2.83 3.09 27.88
CA LEU A 351 -3.47 4.11 27.05
C LEU A 351 -2.85 4.16 25.63
N GLU A 352 -1.55 4.02 25.49
CA GLU A 352 -0.85 4.01 24.18
C GLU A 352 -1.10 2.73 23.38
N SER A 353 -1.26 1.59 24.06
CA SER A 353 -1.47 0.26 23.44
C SER A 353 -2.67 0.21 22.49
N ALA A 354 -3.67 1.08 22.67
CA ALA A 354 -4.88 1.17 21.86
C ALA A 354 -4.62 1.37 20.35
N HIS A 355 -3.45 1.88 19.96
CA HIS A 355 -3.08 2.07 18.56
C HIS A 355 -2.67 0.77 17.82
N SER A 356 -2.36 -0.32 18.52
CA SER A 356 -1.94 -1.60 17.91
C SER A 356 -3.06 -2.66 17.77
N VAL A 357 -4.08 -2.58 18.63
CA VAL A 357 -5.09 -3.65 18.88
C VAL A 357 -5.92 -4.03 17.65
N SER A 358 -6.05 -3.15 16.65
CA SER A 358 -6.76 -3.44 15.40
C SER A 358 -6.12 -4.58 14.57
N SER A 359 -4.85 -4.90 14.83
CA SER A 359 -4.10 -5.92 14.09
C SER A 359 -4.06 -7.31 14.76
N GLU A 360 -4.15 -7.40 16.08
CA GLU A 360 -3.89 -8.68 16.78
C GLU A 360 -5.13 -9.60 16.89
N ARG A 361 -6.35 -9.06 17.04
CA ARG A 361 -7.59 -9.86 17.23
C ARG A 361 -8.12 -10.56 15.95
N ASN A 362 -7.30 -10.62 14.89
CA ASN A 362 -7.56 -11.35 13.65
C ASN A 362 -6.40 -12.29 13.23
N ARG A 363 -5.32 -12.40 14.02
CA ARG A 363 -4.19 -13.26 13.70
C ARG A 363 -4.65 -14.71 13.53
N LYS A 364 -4.26 -15.32 12.41
CA LYS A 364 -4.57 -16.72 12.08
C LYS A 364 -3.46 -17.68 12.52
N ALA A 365 -2.26 -17.15 12.76
CA ALA A 365 -1.16 -17.85 13.37
C ALA A 365 -1.30 -17.91 14.90
N ILE A 366 -0.81 -18.99 15.49
CA ILE A 366 -0.43 -19.06 16.90
C ILE A 366 0.87 -18.28 17.12
N SER A 367 1.82 -18.36 16.17
CA SER A 367 3.04 -17.56 16.21
C SER A 367 2.71 -16.08 16.41
N CYS A 368 3.39 -15.47 17.36
CA CYS A 368 3.13 -14.12 17.83
C CYS A 368 4.39 -13.25 17.92
N ASN A 369 5.56 -13.88 18.01
CA ASN A 369 6.86 -13.22 18.03
C ASN A 369 7.20 -12.56 16.69
N ARG A 370 8.03 -11.51 16.75
CA ARG A 370 8.53 -10.80 15.57
C ARG A 370 9.55 -11.67 14.82
N ILE A 371 9.39 -11.77 13.51
CA ILE A 371 10.28 -12.54 12.62
C ILE A 371 11.30 -11.58 11.99
N PRO A 372 12.60 -11.63 12.34
CA PRO A 372 13.61 -10.74 11.79
C PRO A 372 13.58 -10.69 10.25
N PHE A 373 13.52 -9.50 9.62
CA PHE A 373 13.49 -9.43 8.15
C PHE A 373 14.75 -10.05 7.54
N HIS A 374 15.92 -9.68 8.05
CA HIS A 374 17.18 -10.37 7.81
C HIS A 374 17.33 -11.56 8.75
N ALA A 375 17.97 -12.63 8.28
CA ALA A 375 18.23 -13.78 9.11
C ALA A 375 19.37 -13.55 10.08
N ASP A 376 19.15 -13.83 11.37
CA ASP A 376 20.22 -14.05 12.33
C ASP A 376 20.96 -15.37 12.05
N GLU A 377 22.03 -15.65 12.79
CA GLU A 377 22.86 -16.84 12.59
C GLU A 377 22.10 -18.15 12.80
N ASN A 378 21.21 -18.21 13.79
CA ASN A 378 20.45 -19.41 14.14
C ASN A 378 19.37 -19.70 13.09
N MET A 379 18.57 -18.69 12.73
CA MET A 379 17.57 -18.81 11.69
C MET A 379 18.22 -19.05 10.32
N THR A 380 19.40 -18.48 10.03
CA THR A 380 20.18 -18.80 8.81
C THR A 380 20.56 -20.28 8.78
N ARG A 381 21.11 -20.81 9.89
CA ARG A 381 21.44 -22.23 10.03
C ARG A 381 20.21 -23.11 9.79
N ASN A 382 19.09 -22.83 10.45
CA ASN A 382 17.88 -23.63 10.37
C ASN A 382 17.21 -23.56 8.98
N LEU A 383 17.35 -22.44 8.26
CA LEU A 383 16.92 -22.30 6.85
C LEU A 383 17.73 -23.15 5.86
N HIS A 384 18.97 -23.52 6.21
CA HIS A 384 19.85 -24.36 5.38
C HIS A 384 19.84 -25.84 5.77
N LEU A 385 19.50 -26.15 7.01
CA LEU A 385 19.36 -27.52 7.49
C LEU A 385 17.97 -28.09 7.19
N HIS A 386 17.88 -29.40 7.08
CA HIS A 386 16.63 -30.13 7.11
C HIS A 386 16.12 -30.21 8.57
N PRO A 387 14.83 -30.03 8.87
CA PRO A 387 14.31 -30.03 10.24
C PRO A 387 14.71 -31.26 11.07
N CYS A 388 14.79 -32.45 10.46
CA CYS A 388 15.30 -33.68 11.10
C CYS A 388 16.76 -33.59 11.61
N GLN A 389 17.51 -32.53 11.29
CA GLN A 389 18.90 -32.34 11.74
C GLN A 389 19.01 -31.47 13.01
N TYR A 390 17.92 -30.83 13.44
CA TYR A 390 17.91 -29.95 14.62
C TYR A 390 16.66 -30.10 15.52
N LEU A 391 15.52 -30.56 14.97
CA LEU A 391 14.38 -31.06 15.74
C LEU A 391 14.59 -32.52 16.14
N LYS A 392 14.07 -32.92 17.30
CA LYS A 392 14.14 -34.30 17.78
C LYS A 392 13.31 -35.22 16.87
N THR A 393 13.92 -36.31 16.39
CA THR A 393 13.27 -37.35 15.59
C THR A 393 12.93 -38.56 16.46
N GLU A 394 11.65 -38.94 16.52
CA GLU A 394 11.20 -40.24 17.04
C GLU A 394 10.58 -41.02 15.90
N ASP A 395 11.27 -42.04 15.39
CA ASP A 395 10.79 -43.06 14.44
C ASP A 395 9.62 -42.65 13.51
N SER A 396 9.91 -41.66 12.64
CA SER A 396 9.02 -41.03 11.63
C SER A 396 8.28 -39.74 12.02
N LEU A 397 8.44 -39.23 13.24
CA LEU A 397 7.83 -37.99 13.73
C LEU A 397 8.87 -36.97 14.21
N LEU A 398 8.60 -35.68 13.98
CA LEU A 398 9.42 -34.56 14.48
C LEU A 398 8.77 -33.94 15.72
N VAL A 399 9.52 -33.73 16.81
CA VAL A 399 8.99 -33.14 18.05
C VAL A 399 9.42 -31.68 18.18
N CYS A 400 8.42 -30.78 18.24
CA CYS A 400 8.57 -29.33 18.40
C CYS A 400 8.23 -28.94 19.85
N GLN A 401 9.13 -28.19 20.52
CA GLN A 401 9.02 -27.85 21.94
C GLN A 401 9.51 -26.41 22.17
N ASP A 402 8.71 -25.60 22.86
CA ASP A 402 9.15 -24.27 23.34
C ASP A 402 9.92 -24.40 24.66
N ASN A 403 10.96 -23.58 24.83
CA ASN A 403 11.58 -23.37 26.14
C ASN A 403 10.74 -22.38 26.94
N ILE A 404 10.28 -22.80 28.12
CA ILE A 404 9.41 -22.00 28.99
C ILE A 404 10.24 -20.97 29.75
N SER A 405 9.80 -19.71 29.71
CA SER A 405 10.36 -18.57 30.47
C SER A 405 9.44 -18.09 31.60
N CYS A 406 8.36 -18.84 31.87
CA CYS A 406 7.37 -18.54 32.89
C CYS A 406 7.84 -18.93 34.31
N CYS A 407 7.15 -18.41 35.31
CA CYS A 407 7.55 -18.33 36.72
C CYS A 407 7.66 -19.67 37.50
N SER A 408 7.38 -20.83 36.89
CA SER A 408 7.10 -22.09 37.63
C SER A 408 7.20 -23.35 36.74
N GLU A 409 7.08 -24.53 37.36
CA GLU A 409 7.10 -25.85 36.69
C GLU A 409 5.87 -26.08 35.76
N ILE A 410 5.91 -27.18 34.99
CA ILE A 410 4.93 -27.50 33.94
C ILE A 410 3.89 -28.50 34.46
N ILE A 411 2.60 -28.21 34.30
CA ILE A 411 1.52 -29.21 34.42
C ILE A 411 0.79 -29.33 33.10
N GLY A 412 0.66 -30.58 32.63
CA GLY A 412 -0.11 -30.94 31.43
C GLY A 412 0.58 -30.54 30.13
N VAL A 413 1.00 -31.55 29.36
CA VAL A 413 1.44 -31.37 27.97
C VAL A 413 0.31 -31.84 27.06
N SER A 414 -0.29 -30.93 26.30
CA SER A 414 -1.24 -31.32 25.23
C SER A 414 -0.48 -31.43 23.91
N SER A 415 -0.33 -32.65 23.42
CA SER A 415 0.36 -32.93 22.16
C SER A 415 -0.60 -32.92 20.97
N ARG A 416 -0.33 -32.08 19.97
CA ARG A 416 -1.04 -32.01 18.68
C ARG A 416 -0.17 -32.58 17.56
N ARG A 417 -0.71 -33.49 16.75
CA ARG A 417 -0.05 -33.93 15.50
C ARG A 417 -0.43 -32.98 14.37
N LEU A 418 0.55 -32.28 13.81
CA LEU A 418 0.40 -31.24 12.79
C LEU A 418 1.42 -31.45 11.66
N LYS A 419 1.02 -31.21 10.41
CA LYS A 419 1.93 -31.29 9.25
C LYS A 419 2.79 -30.02 9.13
N LEU A 420 4.11 -30.20 9.03
CA LEU A 420 5.08 -29.15 8.72
C LEU A 420 5.39 -29.11 7.23
N PHE A 421 4.90 -28.05 6.56
CA PHE A 421 5.12 -27.85 5.13
C PHE A 421 6.45 -27.15 4.86
N MET A 422 7.28 -27.78 4.03
CA MET A 422 8.54 -27.26 3.48
C MET A 422 8.45 -27.09 1.96
N LYS A 423 9.45 -26.44 1.35
CA LYS A 423 9.47 -26.11 -0.09
C LYS A 423 9.17 -27.30 -1.05
N ASN A 424 9.66 -28.49 -0.72
CA ASN A 424 9.57 -29.68 -1.57
C ASN A 424 8.89 -30.89 -0.91
N THR A 425 8.51 -30.84 0.37
CA THR A 425 7.99 -32.01 1.11
C THR A 425 7.18 -31.53 2.32
N TYR A 426 6.61 -32.44 3.11
CA TYR A 426 6.08 -32.16 4.44
C TYR A 426 6.29 -33.35 5.38
N PHE A 427 6.31 -33.07 6.69
CA PHE A 427 6.49 -34.08 7.74
C PHE A 427 5.40 -33.99 8.80
N GLU A 428 5.05 -35.12 9.41
CA GLU A 428 4.21 -35.14 10.61
C GLU A 428 5.04 -34.71 11.83
N CYS A 429 4.53 -33.73 12.55
CA CYS A 429 5.19 -33.16 13.72
C CYS A 429 4.29 -33.25 14.95
N ILE A 430 4.86 -33.57 16.11
CA ILE A 430 4.21 -33.41 17.41
C ILE A 430 4.56 -32.02 17.93
N VAL A 431 3.53 -31.20 18.13
CA VAL A 431 3.63 -29.92 18.84
C VAL A 431 3.12 -30.10 20.24
N ASN A 432 3.98 -29.82 21.22
CA ASN A 432 3.63 -29.85 22.64
C ASN A 432 3.27 -28.43 23.10
N ASP A 433 2.00 -28.21 23.45
CA ASP A 433 1.60 -27.02 24.20
C ASP A 433 1.62 -27.32 25.70
N SER A 434 1.90 -26.30 26.51
CA SER A 434 2.14 -26.43 27.95
C SER A 434 1.37 -25.38 28.74
N ARG A 435 1.13 -25.66 30.03
CA ARG A 435 0.56 -24.69 30.97
C ARG A 435 1.54 -24.42 32.11
N CYS A 436 1.79 -23.14 32.37
CA CYS A 436 2.60 -22.68 33.50
C CYS A 436 1.80 -22.81 34.80
N THR A 437 2.38 -23.45 35.83
CA THR A 437 1.67 -23.73 37.09
C THR A 437 1.32 -22.48 37.89
N GLY A 438 2.27 -21.55 38.10
CA GLY A 438 2.05 -20.40 38.99
C GLY A 438 1.08 -19.33 38.48
N CYS A 439 0.85 -19.21 37.16
CA CYS A 439 -0.04 -18.18 36.59
C CYS A 439 -1.11 -18.72 35.63
N GLY A 440 -1.16 -20.04 35.40
CA GLY A 440 -2.12 -20.68 34.49
C GLY A 440 -1.97 -20.31 33.01
N ALA A 441 -0.93 -19.58 32.62
CA ALA A 441 -0.72 -19.15 31.23
C ALA A 441 -0.52 -20.36 30.31
N PHE A 442 -1.24 -20.38 29.20
CA PHE A 442 -1.12 -21.40 28.16
C PHE A 442 -0.02 -20.97 27.19
N GLN A 443 1.10 -21.68 27.19
CA GLN A 443 2.22 -21.43 26.30
C GLN A 443 2.15 -22.43 25.14
N SER A 444 1.67 -21.94 24.00
CA SER A 444 1.65 -22.68 22.73
C SER A 444 2.94 -22.46 21.97
N TYR A 445 3.43 -23.50 21.30
CA TYR A 445 4.64 -23.47 20.50
C TYR A 445 4.63 -22.31 19.48
N ASP A 446 5.48 -21.30 19.66
CA ASP A 446 5.55 -20.14 18.76
C ASP A 446 6.33 -20.46 17.47
N GLY A 447 7.43 -21.21 17.58
CA GLY A 447 8.23 -21.71 16.45
C GLY A 447 9.31 -20.76 15.90
N LEU A 448 9.47 -19.53 16.40
CA LEU A 448 10.51 -18.60 15.94
C LEU A 448 11.92 -19.21 15.94
N ASN A 449 12.32 -19.84 17.05
CA ASN A 449 13.66 -20.43 17.22
C ASN A 449 13.97 -21.53 16.20
N ASP A 450 12.96 -22.30 15.79
CA ASP A 450 13.09 -23.42 14.84
C ASP A 450 12.84 -23.01 13.38
N SER A 451 12.66 -21.71 13.12
CA SER A 451 12.27 -21.17 11.81
C SER A 451 10.90 -21.68 11.32
N ILE A 452 9.92 -21.80 12.21
CA ILE A 452 8.59 -22.34 11.94
C ILE A 452 7.49 -21.31 12.24
N LEU A 453 6.51 -21.23 11.34
CA LEU A 453 5.26 -20.50 11.51
C LEU A 453 4.17 -21.48 11.94
N ASN A 454 3.72 -21.38 13.18
CA ASN A 454 2.63 -22.19 13.71
C ASN A 454 1.27 -21.56 13.35
N MET A 455 0.50 -22.23 12.49
CA MET A 455 -0.85 -21.82 12.07
C MET A 455 -1.96 -22.54 12.87
N GLY A 456 -1.60 -23.23 13.95
CA GLY A 456 -2.48 -23.95 14.87
C GLY A 456 -3.11 -25.24 14.33
N LYS A 457 -3.32 -25.32 13.01
CA LYS A 457 -3.82 -26.52 12.29
C LYS A 457 -2.75 -27.21 11.44
N PHE A 458 -1.65 -26.53 11.21
CA PHE A 458 -0.49 -26.98 10.45
C PHE A 458 0.68 -26.03 10.75
N LEU A 459 1.89 -26.42 10.36
CA LEU A 459 3.10 -25.64 10.51
C LEU A 459 3.67 -25.30 9.11
N ILE A 460 4.32 -24.16 8.96
CA ILE A 460 5.07 -23.80 7.74
C ILE A 460 6.49 -23.43 8.09
N HIS A 461 7.47 -24.08 7.47
CA HIS A 461 8.86 -23.70 7.61
C HIS A 461 9.14 -22.37 6.89
N TYR A 462 9.89 -21.46 7.52
CA TYR A 462 10.16 -20.11 7.01
C TYR A 462 10.84 -20.12 5.63
N SER A 463 11.54 -21.19 5.24
CA SER A 463 12.14 -21.26 3.90
C SER A 463 11.10 -21.18 2.78
N LEU A 464 9.88 -21.67 3.00
CA LEU A 464 8.78 -21.57 2.04
C LEU A 464 8.23 -20.12 1.93
N MET A 465 8.03 -19.45 3.06
CA MET A 465 7.54 -18.06 3.09
C MET A 465 8.60 -17.07 2.59
N ARG A 466 9.87 -17.27 2.93
CA ARG A 466 11.00 -16.43 2.47
C ARG A 466 11.30 -16.60 0.98
N ASP A 467 11.13 -17.80 0.43
CA ASP A 467 11.25 -18.04 -1.02
C ASP A 467 10.17 -17.27 -1.79
N TYR A 468 8.91 -17.32 -1.34
CA TYR A 468 7.86 -16.47 -1.93
C TYR A 468 8.13 -14.98 -1.70
N MET A 469 8.61 -14.56 -0.53
CA MET A 469 9.00 -13.17 -0.25
C MET A 469 10.06 -12.67 -1.25
N PHE A 470 11.06 -13.48 -1.55
CA PHE A 470 12.08 -13.18 -2.56
C PHE A 470 11.46 -13.06 -3.97
N HIS A 471 10.57 -13.98 -4.34
CA HIS A 471 9.83 -13.90 -5.60
C HIS A 471 8.88 -12.69 -5.68
N PHE A 472 8.34 -12.21 -4.56
CA PHE A 472 7.54 -10.99 -4.48
C PHE A 472 8.40 -9.73 -4.66
N LEU A 473 9.52 -9.62 -3.94
CA LEU A 473 10.39 -8.44 -3.93
C LEU A 473 11.26 -8.30 -5.20
N HIS A 474 11.76 -9.41 -5.75
CA HIS A 474 12.70 -9.40 -6.89
C HIS A 474 12.09 -9.90 -8.20
N GLY A 475 11.10 -10.80 -8.13
CA GLY A 475 10.52 -11.47 -9.28
C GLY A 475 9.81 -10.51 -10.25
N LYS A 476 9.65 -10.95 -11.50
CA LYS A 476 9.05 -10.11 -12.56
C LYS A 476 7.53 -10.20 -12.66
N SER A 477 6.90 -11.33 -12.27
CA SER A 477 5.44 -11.56 -12.34
C SER A 477 4.91 -12.75 -11.50
N CYS A 478 5.50 -13.10 -10.34
CA CYS A 478 5.05 -14.28 -9.58
C CYS A 478 3.86 -13.92 -8.66
N THR A 479 2.63 -14.35 -9.00
CA THR A 479 1.48 -14.16 -8.10
C THR A 479 1.50 -15.18 -6.97
N LEU A 480 0.88 -14.85 -5.83
CA LEU A 480 0.76 -15.78 -4.69
C LEU A 480 0.12 -17.13 -5.10
N HIS A 481 -0.89 -17.07 -5.99
CA HIS A 481 -1.51 -18.25 -6.58
C HIS A 481 -0.55 -19.02 -7.50
N GLY A 482 0.16 -18.32 -8.40
CA GLY A 482 1.08 -18.96 -9.33
C GLY A 482 2.29 -19.60 -8.62
N TYR A 483 2.75 -19.01 -7.52
CA TYR A 483 3.74 -19.64 -6.65
C TYR A 483 3.16 -20.89 -5.97
N TYR A 484 1.97 -20.79 -5.37
CA TYR A 484 1.28 -21.92 -4.76
C TYR A 484 1.03 -23.07 -5.75
N GLU A 485 0.70 -22.80 -7.02
CA GLU A 485 0.55 -23.84 -8.05
C GLU A 485 1.85 -24.60 -8.30
N VAL A 486 2.98 -23.89 -8.40
CA VAL A 486 4.32 -24.50 -8.57
C VAL A 486 4.71 -25.32 -7.33
N PHE A 487 4.49 -24.78 -6.14
CA PHE A 487 4.68 -25.48 -4.87
C PHE A 487 3.80 -26.75 -4.77
N SER A 488 2.52 -26.64 -5.11
CA SER A 488 1.57 -27.76 -5.07
C SER A 488 1.95 -28.88 -6.04
N LEU A 489 2.58 -28.55 -7.17
CA LEU A 489 3.15 -29.49 -8.11
C LEU A 489 4.47 -30.11 -7.63
N SER A 490 5.36 -29.34 -7.00
CA SER A 490 6.63 -29.89 -6.47
C SER A 490 6.38 -30.93 -5.39
N GLN A 491 5.37 -30.73 -4.54
CA GLN A 491 4.94 -31.71 -3.53
C GLN A 491 4.52 -33.06 -4.15
N LYS A 492 3.93 -33.05 -5.35
CA LYS A 492 3.59 -34.30 -6.07
C LYS A 492 4.81 -35.04 -6.60
N SER A 493 5.84 -34.32 -7.04
CA SER A 493 7.10 -34.92 -7.50
C SER A 493 7.88 -35.62 -6.38
N SER A 494 7.61 -35.27 -5.12
CA SER A 494 8.20 -35.89 -3.93
C SER A 494 7.47 -37.13 -3.42
N GLY A 495 6.54 -37.69 -4.20
CA GLY A 495 5.83 -38.94 -3.88
C GLY A 495 4.49 -38.76 -3.15
N HIS A 496 4.07 -37.53 -2.83
CA HIS A 496 2.75 -37.29 -2.24
C HIS A 496 1.67 -37.21 -3.34
N GLU A 497 0.57 -37.95 -3.18
CA GLU A 497 -0.49 -38.04 -4.19
C GLU A 497 -1.14 -36.65 -4.48
N LYS A 498 -1.24 -35.81 -3.45
CA LYS A 498 -1.79 -34.45 -3.51
C LYS A 498 -1.18 -33.56 -2.43
N CYS A 499 -1.02 -32.27 -2.72
CA CYS A 499 -0.74 -31.25 -1.72
C CYS A 499 -1.99 -31.01 -0.85
N GLU A 500 -1.89 -31.28 0.46
CA GLU A 500 -2.99 -31.10 1.42
C GLU A 500 -3.16 -29.65 1.88
N LEU A 501 -2.07 -28.88 1.99
CA LEU A 501 -2.14 -27.45 2.28
C LEU A 501 -2.93 -26.75 1.17
N THR A 502 -4.06 -26.11 1.50
CA THR A 502 -4.87 -25.44 0.49
C THR A 502 -4.31 -24.06 0.13
N TYR A 503 -4.70 -23.50 -1.02
CA TYR A 503 -4.35 -22.13 -1.38
C TYR A 503 -4.82 -21.09 -0.35
N LYS A 504 -5.97 -21.35 0.31
CA LYS A 504 -6.47 -20.47 1.36
C LYS A 504 -5.51 -20.47 2.54
N ASP A 505 -5.07 -21.65 2.98
CA ASP A 505 -4.18 -21.83 4.12
C ASP A 505 -2.79 -21.25 3.83
N PHE A 506 -2.24 -21.50 2.64
CA PHE A 506 -0.98 -20.90 2.18
C PHE A 506 -1.05 -19.35 2.16
N LYS A 507 -2.13 -18.78 1.63
CA LYS A 507 -2.35 -17.33 1.60
C LYS A 507 -2.52 -16.73 3.00
N ASP A 508 -3.27 -17.42 3.86
CA ASP A 508 -3.50 -16.99 5.24
C ASP A 508 -2.20 -17.06 6.07
N SER A 509 -1.33 -18.01 5.76
CA SER A 509 0.04 -18.10 6.30
C SER A 509 0.94 -16.98 5.79
N TRP A 510 0.89 -16.66 4.49
CA TRP A 510 1.66 -15.56 3.91
C TRP A 510 1.31 -14.21 4.54
N TYR A 511 0.02 -13.93 4.79
CA TYR A 511 -0.38 -12.69 5.46
C TYR A 511 0.05 -12.67 6.93
N SER A 512 -0.07 -13.80 7.64
CA SER A 512 0.42 -13.91 9.03
C SER A 512 1.94 -13.72 9.10
N PHE A 513 2.70 -14.30 8.16
CA PHE A 513 4.14 -14.08 8.01
C PHE A 513 4.47 -12.59 7.78
N LEU A 514 3.80 -11.94 6.83
CA LEU A 514 3.98 -10.49 6.58
C LEU A 514 3.65 -9.61 7.80
N GLU A 515 2.64 -9.97 8.58
CA GLU A 515 2.23 -9.24 9.79
C GLU A 515 3.23 -9.42 10.95
N LEU A 516 3.92 -10.55 11.00
CA LEU A 516 4.95 -10.87 12.00
C LEU A 516 6.36 -10.40 11.62
N LEU A 517 6.64 -10.11 10.34
CA LEU A 517 7.94 -9.56 9.94
C LEU A 517 8.32 -8.33 10.78
N ASP A 518 9.56 -8.31 11.24
CA ASP A 518 10.13 -7.22 12.01
C ASP A 518 10.58 -6.11 11.08
N ILE A 519 9.68 -5.14 10.87
CA ILE A 519 9.80 -4.09 9.87
C ILE A 519 9.31 -2.77 10.47
N ASP A 520 10.24 -1.85 10.69
CA ASP A 520 9.90 -0.47 10.99
C ASP A 520 9.60 0.31 9.68
N PHE A 521 8.31 0.57 9.44
CA PHE A 521 7.83 1.36 8.32
C PHE A 521 8.12 2.87 8.43
N ASN A 522 8.35 3.37 9.64
CA ASN A 522 8.72 4.75 9.94
C ASN A 522 10.19 4.99 9.57
N GLU A 523 11.13 4.21 10.13
CA GLU A 523 12.56 4.31 9.78
C GLU A 523 12.79 4.14 8.28
N GLY A 524 12.12 3.17 7.67
CA GLY A 524 12.18 2.94 6.23
C GLY A 524 11.67 4.11 5.38
N SER A 525 10.85 5.02 5.91
CA SER A 525 10.25 6.13 5.16
C SER A 525 10.80 7.52 5.52
N ILE A 526 11.91 7.61 6.26
CA ILE A 526 12.68 8.86 6.46
C ILE A 526 13.96 8.81 5.63
N CYS A 527 14.28 9.90 4.94
CA CYS A 527 15.59 10.02 4.29
C CYS A 527 16.65 10.47 5.31
N LYS A 528 17.75 9.71 5.44
CA LYS A 528 18.90 10.08 6.30
C LYS A 528 19.39 11.52 6.11
N ILE A 529 19.32 12.04 4.88
CA ILE A 529 19.77 13.38 4.49
C ILE A 529 18.65 14.43 4.65
N CYS A 530 17.46 14.20 4.10
CA CYS A 530 16.37 15.19 4.10
C CYS A 530 15.52 15.22 5.39
N LYS A 531 15.64 14.20 6.26
CA LYS A 531 14.78 13.99 7.44
C LYS A 531 13.28 14.03 7.06
N GLN A 532 12.42 14.62 7.88
CA GLN A 532 10.96 14.66 7.67
C GLN A 532 10.51 15.76 6.71
N ASP A 533 11.27 16.87 6.57
CA ASP A 533 10.93 18.02 5.72
C ASP A 533 11.86 18.14 4.49
N PRO A 534 11.67 17.33 3.43
CA PRO A 534 12.43 17.44 2.20
C PRO A 534 12.10 18.74 1.44
N ALA A 535 13.08 19.63 1.31
CA ALA A 535 12.95 20.89 0.57
C ALA A 535 12.53 20.71 -0.90
N ALA A 536 12.80 19.54 -1.50
CA ALA A 536 12.36 19.18 -2.83
C ALA A 536 11.57 17.86 -2.80
N ILE A 537 10.39 17.84 -3.43
CA ILE A 537 9.63 16.62 -3.70
C ILE A 537 9.53 16.38 -5.20
N ILE A 538 9.76 15.14 -5.59
CA ILE A 538 9.55 14.63 -6.95
C ILE A 538 8.38 13.65 -6.86
N CYS A 539 7.27 13.93 -7.54
CA CYS A 539 6.03 13.16 -7.42
C CYS A 539 5.41 12.81 -8.78
N ASP A 540 4.73 11.66 -8.85
CA ASP A 540 4.07 11.13 -10.05
C ASP A 540 3.04 10.04 -9.69
N ALA A 541 2.19 9.71 -10.66
CA ALA A 541 1.22 8.62 -10.61
C ALA A 541 1.75 7.31 -11.21
N THR A 542 1.66 6.21 -10.46
CA THR A 542 1.91 4.86 -10.97
C THR A 542 0.60 4.14 -11.28
N SER A 543 0.45 3.52 -12.45
CA SER A 543 -0.73 2.69 -12.82
C SER A 543 -0.79 1.32 -12.12
N LEU A 544 -0.71 1.32 -10.79
CA LEU A 544 -0.87 0.19 -9.87
C LEU A 544 -2.13 0.42 -9.03
N GLY A 545 -3.16 -0.41 -9.21
CA GLY A 545 -4.46 -0.23 -8.53
C GLY A 545 -5.24 -1.54 -8.42
N HIS A 546 -6.08 -1.63 -7.38
CA HIS A 546 -6.96 -2.76 -7.08
C HIS A 546 -8.35 -2.61 -7.73
N GLN A 547 -9.24 -3.58 -7.58
CA GLN A 547 -10.58 -3.52 -8.17
C GLN A 547 -11.45 -2.44 -7.49
N LYS A 548 -12.07 -1.55 -8.30
CA LYS A 548 -12.96 -0.48 -7.81
C LYS A 548 -14.18 -1.01 -7.04
N LYS A 549 -14.61 -2.25 -7.32
CA LYS A 549 -15.72 -2.90 -6.61
C LYS A 549 -15.45 -3.09 -5.11
N PHE A 550 -14.18 -3.03 -4.70
CA PHE A 550 -13.78 -3.06 -3.30
C PHE A 550 -13.53 -1.67 -2.70
N SER A 551 -13.57 -0.59 -3.50
CA SER A 551 -13.50 0.81 -3.02
C SER A 551 -14.82 1.31 -2.43
N ALA A 552 -15.70 0.41 -1.99
CA ALA A 552 -16.90 0.80 -1.25
C ALA A 552 -16.45 1.20 0.16
N LEU A 553 -16.79 2.43 0.58
CA LEU A 553 -16.27 3.16 1.75
C LEU A 553 -14.95 3.91 1.52
N VAL A 554 -14.98 5.00 0.74
CA VAL A 554 -13.96 6.06 0.81
C VAL A 554 -14.63 7.43 0.82
N LEU A 555 -14.58 8.07 1.99
CA LEU A 555 -14.78 9.51 2.22
C LEU A 555 -15.99 10.18 1.54
N GLN A 556 -17.14 10.13 2.24
CA GLN A 556 -17.90 11.38 2.37
C GLN A 556 -17.05 12.31 3.23
N GLU A 557 -16.36 13.28 2.61
CA GLU A 557 -15.83 14.42 3.36
C GLU A 557 -17.04 15.17 3.92
N ASN A 558 -17.35 14.97 5.21
CA ASN A 558 -18.24 15.88 5.92
C ASN A 558 -17.65 17.29 5.77
N PRO A 559 -18.38 18.26 5.20
CA PRO A 559 -17.85 19.58 4.97
C PRO A 559 -17.64 20.29 6.31
N SER A 560 -16.45 20.14 6.88
CA SER A 560 -15.91 21.11 7.84
C SER A 560 -15.97 22.50 7.20
N GLU A 561 -16.31 23.49 8.02
CA GLU A 561 -16.76 24.84 7.64
C GLU A 561 -16.15 25.41 6.35
N LEU A 562 -17.00 25.98 5.49
CA LEU A 562 -16.58 26.56 4.21
C LEU A 562 -15.54 27.67 4.43
N CYS A 563 -14.28 27.38 4.08
CA CYS A 563 -13.29 28.40 3.84
C CYS A 563 -13.57 29.06 2.48
N THR A 564 -14.41 30.10 2.48
CA THR A 564 -14.72 30.93 1.31
C THR A 564 -13.54 31.82 0.90
N GLN A 565 -12.45 31.17 0.50
CA GLN A 565 -11.24 31.84 0.02
C GLN A 565 -11.45 32.31 -1.42
N LYS A 566 -11.63 33.62 -1.58
CA LYS A 566 -11.71 34.29 -2.88
C LYS A 566 -10.39 34.15 -3.64
N PHE A 567 -10.47 33.87 -4.93
CA PHE A 567 -9.31 33.61 -5.78
C PHE A 567 -9.24 34.55 -6.99
N SER A 568 -8.03 34.88 -7.43
CA SER A 568 -7.79 35.67 -8.65
C SER A 568 -8.17 34.90 -9.92
N LYS A 569 -8.70 35.58 -10.95
CA LYS A 569 -8.97 34.91 -12.24
C LYS A 569 -7.66 34.51 -12.91
N HIS A 570 -7.69 33.45 -13.72
CA HIS A 570 -6.51 33.00 -14.45
C HIS A 570 -5.91 34.07 -15.37
N ALA A 571 -6.76 34.80 -16.12
CA ALA A 571 -6.32 35.85 -17.03
C ALA A 571 -5.57 36.99 -16.33
N ASP A 572 -5.99 37.37 -15.12
CA ASP A 572 -5.41 38.49 -14.37
C ASP A 572 -3.93 38.25 -14.04
N ARG A 573 -3.57 36.99 -13.76
CA ARG A 573 -2.22 36.53 -13.40
C ARG A 573 -1.25 36.36 -14.58
N LEU A 574 -1.73 36.48 -15.82
CA LEU A 574 -0.89 36.38 -17.02
C LEU A 574 -0.23 37.73 -17.33
N ALA A 575 0.95 37.69 -17.97
CA ALA A 575 1.60 38.91 -18.48
C ALA A 575 0.86 39.52 -19.67
N ILE A 576 0.11 38.71 -20.43
CA ILE A 576 -0.81 39.16 -21.48
C ILE A 576 -2.11 38.38 -21.29
N ALA A 577 -3.21 39.04 -20.95
CA ALA A 577 -4.49 38.39 -20.62
C ALA A 577 -5.24 37.88 -21.87
N ASP A 578 -5.23 38.66 -22.94
CA ASP A 578 -5.82 38.34 -24.25
C ASP A 578 -5.08 37.16 -24.89
N LYS A 579 -5.82 36.14 -25.36
CA LYS A 579 -5.25 34.93 -25.96
C LYS A 579 -4.69 35.18 -27.35
N ASP A 580 -5.39 35.93 -28.17
CA ASP A 580 -5.04 36.09 -29.58
C ASP A 580 -3.85 37.05 -29.69
N LEU A 581 -3.75 38.04 -28.79
CA LEU A 581 -2.51 38.80 -28.59
C LEU A 581 -1.32 37.93 -28.15
N ARG A 582 -1.50 36.92 -27.29
CA ARG A 582 -0.42 35.97 -26.95
C ARG A 582 -0.01 35.13 -28.16
N ASP A 583 -0.97 34.64 -28.94
CA ASP A 583 -0.69 33.84 -30.13
C ASP A 583 0.04 34.71 -31.19
N SER A 584 -0.39 35.94 -31.46
CA SER A 584 0.32 36.89 -32.34
C SER A 584 1.68 37.34 -31.79
N PHE A 585 1.84 37.55 -30.48
CA PHE A 585 3.13 37.89 -29.88
C PHE A 585 4.12 36.72 -29.97
N LYS A 586 3.66 35.48 -29.77
CA LYS A 586 4.44 34.27 -30.05
C LYS A 586 4.90 34.24 -31.51
N GLU A 587 4.02 34.58 -32.45
CA GLU A 587 4.42 34.69 -33.86
C GLU A 587 5.47 35.78 -34.05
N TRP A 588 5.33 36.97 -33.46
CA TRP A 588 6.33 38.04 -33.59
C TRP A 588 7.67 37.72 -32.90
N VAL A 589 7.71 36.87 -31.88
CA VAL A 589 8.97 36.42 -31.25
C VAL A 589 9.66 35.30 -32.05
N THR A 590 8.91 34.56 -32.89
CA THR A 590 9.41 33.37 -33.60
C THR A 590 9.52 33.51 -35.12
N LYS A 591 8.75 34.40 -35.73
CA LYS A 591 8.78 34.79 -37.15
C LYS A 591 9.41 36.18 -37.29
N LYS A 592 9.81 36.55 -38.51
CA LYS A 592 10.50 37.82 -38.76
C LYS A 592 9.58 39.06 -38.72
N ASN A 593 8.36 38.96 -39.26
CA ASN A 593 7.45 40.10 -39.38
C ASN A 593 6.18 39.95 -38.52
N ALA A 594 5.80 41.00 -37.80
CA ALA A 594 4.47 41.19 -37.23
C ALA A 594 3.53 41.91 -38.21
N SER A 595 2.22 41.72 -38.05
CA SER A 595 1.24 42.65 -38.62
C SER A 595 1.35 44.02 -37.95
N MET A 596 1.29 45.10 -38.74
CA MET A 596 1.27 46.48 -38.24
C MET A 596 0.07 46.73 -37.30
N GLU A 597 -1.05 46.04 -37.52
CA GLU A 597 -2.23 46.10 -36.65
C GLU A 597 -1.95 45.49 -35.26
N PHE A 598 -1.28 44.33 -35.24
CA PHE A 598 -0.88 43.68 -33.99
C PHE A 598 0.12 44.54 -33.21
N SER A 599 1.11 45.13 -33.87
CA SER A 599 2.09 46.02 -33.23
C SER A 599 1.42 47.20 -32.53
N LYS A 600 0.50 47.89 -33.21
CA LYS A 600 -0.31 48.99 -32.62
C LYS A 600 -1.17 48.50 -31.44
N LYS A 601 -1.84 47.35 -31.58
CA LYS A 601 -2.68 46.79 -30.51
C LYS A 601 -1.85 46.40 -29.27
N LEU A 602 -0.64 45.89 -29.46
CA LEU A 602 0.28 45.58 -28.36
C LEU A 602 0.86 46.84 -27.70
N GLU A 603 1.23 47.85 -28.50
CA GLU A 603 1.72 49.14 -28.00
C GLU A 603 0.68 49.85 -27.13
N ILE A 604 -0.59 49.87 -27.55
CA ILE A 604 -1.69 50.51 -26.80
C ILE A 604 -2.00 49.76 -25.50
N ILE A 605 -2.09 48.42 -25.54
CA ILE A 605 -2.60 47.63 -24.38
C ILE A 605 -1.47 47.21 -23.43
N TYR A 606 -0.26 46.96 -23.93
CA TYR A 606 0.90 46.50 -23.16
C TYR A 606 2.17 47.29 -23.54
N PRO A 607 2.19 48.64 -23.38
CA PRO A 607 3.26 49.50 -23.87
C PRO A 607 4.65 49.14 -23.34
N VAL A 608 4.76 48.64 -22.10
CA VAL A 608 6.03 48.20 -21.52
C VAL A 608 6.57 46.92 -22.18
N ILE A 609 5.69 45.97 -22.52
CA ILE A 609 6.07 44.74 -23.24
C ILE A 609 6.49 45.09 -24.67
N PHE A 610 5.72 45.95 -25.34
CA PHE A 610 6.05 46.44 -26.68
C PHE A 610 7.41 47.15 -26.70
N ARG A 611 7.67 48.06 -25.76
CA ARG A 611 8.96 48.78 -25.65
C ARG A 611 10.14 47.84 -25.47
N THR A 612 10.05 46.84 -24.57
CA THR A 612 11.15 45.89 -24.36
C THR A 612 11.38 44.98 -25.57
N LEU A 613 10.31 44.55 -26.26
CA LEU A 613 10.45 43.74 -27.49
C LEU A 613 11.01 44.57 -28.65
N LYS A 614 10.58 45.83 -28.80
CA LYS A 614 11.14 46.75 -29.79
C LYS A 614 12.64 46.96 -29.56
N TRP A 615 13.05 47.29 -28.33
CA TRP A 615 14.48 47.38 -27.97
C TRP A 615 15.26 46.10 -28.34
N ALA A 616 14.71 44.92 -28.06
CA ALA A 616 15.39 43.67 -28.38
C ALA A 616 15.55 43.45 -29.89
N ARG A 617 14.58 43.87 -30.71
CA ARG A 617 14.66 43.86 -32.18
C ARG A 617 15.65 44.91 -32.70
N ASP A 618 15.61 46.12 -32.17
CA ASP A 618 16.50 47.22 -32.56
C ASP A 618 17.97 46.91 -32.20
N THR A 619 18.21 46.16 -31.10
CA THR A 619 19.56 45.80 -30.62
C THR A 619 20.13 44.53 -31.28
N PHE A 620 19.33 43.48 -31.45
CA PHE A 620 19.82 42.17 -31.91
C PHE A 620 19.32 41.78 -33.32
N GLY A 621 18.59 42.67 -33.99
CA GLY A 621 17.96 42.40 -35.27
C GLY A 621 16.86 41.35 -35.19
N ASP A 622 16.60 40.69 -36.33
CA ASP A 622 15.44 39.83 -36.47
C ASP A 622 15.55 38.44 -35.83
N ASP A 623 16.77 37.96 -35.54
CA ASP A 623 17.01 36.65 -34.96
C ASP A 623 17.40 36.76 -33.49
N LEU A 624 16.40 37.04 -32.64
CA LEU A 624 16.61 37.31 -31.21
C LEU A 624 17.43 36.19 -30.50
N PRO A 625 18.36 36.54 -29.58
CA PRO A 625 19.10 35.59 -28.77
C PRO A 625 18.21 34.55 -28.06
N LYS A 626 18.76 33.35 -27.82
CA LYS A 626 18.04 32.23 -27.20
C LYS A 626 17.48 32.59 -25.82
N SER A 627 18.25 33.30 -25.00
CA SER A 627 17.84 33.79 -23.67
C SER A 627 16.62 34.71 -23.75
N ILE A 628 16.65 35.71 -24.65
CA ILE A 628 15.53 36.62 -24.92
C ILE A 628 14.29 35.86 -25.42
N LYS A 629 14.44 34.94 -26.38
CA LYS A 629 13.34 34.08 -26.86
C LYS A 629 12.71 33.26 -25.72
N LEU A 630 13.53 32.71 -24.81
CA LEU A 630 13.06 31.93 -23.66
C LEU A 630 12.36 32.78 -22.59
N PHE A 631 12.80 34.02 -22.38
CA PHE A 631 12.12 34.97 -21.50
C PHE A 631 10.78 35.44 -22.10
N PHE A 632 10.77 35.89 -23.36
CA PHE A 632 9.53 36.29 -24.03
C PHE A 632 8.52 35.14 -24.17
N LYS A 633 8.97 33.88 -24.29
CA LYS A 633 8.10 32.69 -24.16
C LYS A 633 7.30 32.67 -22.86
N CYS A 634 7.85 33.18 -21.77
CA CYS A 634 7.11 33.27 -20.51
C CYS A 634 5.97 34.28 -20.60
N LEU A 635 6.19 35.45 -21.22
CA LEU A 635 5.19 36.50 -21.37
C LEU A 635 3.99 36.09 -22.22
N TYR A 636 4.22 35.34 -23.31
CA TYR A 636 3.13 34.86 -24.19
C TYR A 636 2.59 33.47 -23.84
N SER A 637 3.16 32.78 -22.86
CA SER A 637 2.60 31.51 -22.40
C SER A 637 1.31 31.72 -21.60
N SER A 638 0.48 30.69 -21.49
CA SER A 638 -0.63 30.66 -20.53
C SER A 638 -0.16 30.33 -19.10
N SER A 639 0.98 30.89 -18.69
CA SER A 639 1.58 30.67 -17.36
C SER A 639 1.43 31.93 -16.51
N PRO A 640 1.05 31.80 -15.23
CA PRO A 640 1.01 32.94 -14.33
C PRO A 640 2.43 33.50 -14.13
N VAL A 641 2.56 34.82 -13.97
CA VAL A 641 3.87 35.50 -13.87
C VAL A 641 4.71 34.97 -12.70
N CYS A 642 4.07 34.62 -11.58
CA CYS A 642 4.70 33.99 -10.42
C CYS A 642 5.42 32.67 -10.71
N SER A 643 5.19 32.01 -11.86
CA SER A 643 5.94 30.80 -12.26
C SER A 643 7.35 31.09 -12.79
N TYR A 644 7.73 32.35 -12.96
CA TYR A 644 9.06 32.77 -13.42
C TYR A 644 9.59 34.07 -12.79
N PHE A 645 8.74 34.84 -12.11
CA PHE A 645 9.12 36.06 -11.39
C PHE A 645 8.39 36.09 -10.05
N GLY A 646 9.10 35.85 -8.95
CA GLY A 646 8.56 35.76 -7.59
C GLY A 646 8.26 37.12 -6.96
N GLU A 647 7.51 37.11 -5.87
CA GLU A 647 6.95 38.34 -5.28
C GLU A 647 8.01 39.28 -4.69
N ASN A 648 9.06 38.70 -4.10
CA ASN A 648 10.21 39.44 -3.56
C ASN A 648 11.29 39.71 -4.62
N ASP A 649 11.11 39.26 -5.87
CA ASP A 649 12.16 39.34 -6.89
C ASP A 649 12.28 40.75 -7.51
N LEU A 650 11.32 41.66 -7.30
CA LEU A 650 11.38 43.04 -7.82
C LEU A 650 12.66 43.75 -7.41
N ASN A 651 12.94 43.85 -6.11
CA ASN A 651 14.12 44.56 -5.61
C ASN A 651 15.42 43.96 -6.16
N LEU A 652 15.50 42.63 -6.30
CA LEU A 652 16.65 41.97 -6.92
C LEU A 652 16.75 42.28 -8.42
N SER A 653 15.63 42.24 -9.15
CA SER A 653 15.60 42.52 -10.59
C SER A 653 15.94 43.98 -10.93
N LEU A 654 15.57 44.94 -10.08
CA LEU A 654 15.94 46.35 -10.25
C LEU A 654 17.45 46.55 -10.12
N ARG A 655 18.15 45.75 -9.30
CA ARG A 655 19.63 45.76 -9.25
C ARG A 655 20.29 45.28 -10.54
N MET A 656 19.57 44.60 -11.43
CA MET A 656 20.09 44.24 -12.77
C MET A 656 20.16 45.44 -13.73
N LEU A 657 19.62 46.60 -13.32
CA LEU A 657 19.72 47.87 -14.03
C LEU A 657 20.92 48.72 -13.55
N GLU A 658 21.59 48.32 -12.46
CA GLU A 658 22.76 49.03 -11.92
C GLU A 658 23.99 48.82 -12.84
N PRO A 659 24.69 49.87 -13.32
CA PRO A 659 25.79 49.72 -14.28
C PRO A 659 26.96 48.82 -13.84
N LYS A 660 27.11 48.58 -12.52
CA LYS A 660 28.16 47.72 -11.93
C LYS A 660 27.65 46.34 -11.51
N CYS A 661 26.42 45.95 -11.85
CA CYS A 661 25.80 44.71 -11.35
C CYS A 661 26.58 43.45 -11.73
N LYS A 662 27.26 43.45 -12.88
CA LYS A 662 28.14 42.35 -13.33
C LYS A 662 29.43 42.20 -12.51
N SER A 663 29.91 43.27 -11.88
CA SER A 663 31.14 43.25 -11.09
C SER A 663 30.96 42.66 -9.68
N ASP A 664 29.71 42.61 -9.18
CA ASP A 664 29.38 42.00 -7.89
C ASP A 664 29.09 40.50 -8.07
N ALA A 665 30.10 39.67 -7.81
CA ALA A 665 30.00 38.22 -7.93
C ALA A 665 28.94 37.59 -7.00
N ALA A 666 28.68 38.19 -5.83
CA ALA A 666 27.67 37.71 -4.90
C ALA A 666 26.25 38.03 -5.41
N LEU A 667 26.07 39.19 -6.04
CA LEU A 667 24.84 39.57 -6.73
C LEU A 667 24.59 38.73 -7.98
N MET A 668 25.61 38.50 -8.82
CA MET A 668 25.49 37.64 -10.00
C MET A 668 25.08 36.20 -9.62
N LYS A 669 25.61 35.66 -8.52
CA LYS A 669 25.16 34.37 -7.96
C LYS A 669 23.70 34.41 -7.50
N LYS A 670 23.23 35.51 -6.90
CA LYS A 670 21.81 35.68 -6.54
C LYS A 670 20.90 35.78 -7.77
N PHE A 671 21.33 36.47 -8.84
CA PHE A 671 20.60 36.53 -10.10
C PHE A 671 20.46 35.14 -10.73
N GLN A 672 21.54 34.36 -10.80
CA GLN A 672 21.52 33.00 -11.35
C GLN A 672 20.52 32.09 -10.62
N LEU A 673 20.47 32.16 -9.28
CA LEU A 673 19.62 31.31 -8.44
C LEU A 673 18.15 31.75 -8.39
N LYS A 674 17.86 33.06 -8.42
CA LYS A 674 16.49 33.57 -8.24
C LYS A 674 15.82 34.02 -9.53
N LEU A 675 16.59 34.56 -10.47
CA LEU A 675 16.13 35.18 -11.71
C LEU A 675 16.86 34.60 -12.96
N PRO A 676 16.97 33.26 -13.11
CA PRO A 676 17.80 32.65 -14.16
C PRO A 676 17.47 33.10 -15.59
N LEU A 677 16.20 33.43 -15.90
CA LEU A 677 15.83 33.94 -17.22
C LEU A 677 16.39 35.33 -17.52
N LEU A 678 16.40 36.23 -16.53
CA LEU A 678 16.99 37.56 -16.68
C LEU A 678 18.52 37.49 -16.62
N PHE A 679 19.06 36.60 -15.77
CA PHE A 679 20.49 36.32 -15.69
C PHE A 679 21.04 35.86 -17.04
N ASN A 680 20.38 34.89 -17.69
CA ASN A 680 20.79 34.41 -19.02
C ASN A 680 20.68 35.50 -20.11
N ILE A 681 19.83 36.52 -19.97
CA ILE A 681 19.85 37.68 -20.88
C ILE A 681 21.08 38.54 -20.60
N LEU A 682 21.35 38.82 -19.32
CA LEU A 682 22.50 39.62 -18.90
C LEU A 682 23.84 38.97 -19.29
N THR A 683 23.93 37.63 -19.28
CA THR A 683 25.13 36.88 -19.72
C THR A 683 25.18 36.64 -21.22
N ASP A 684 24.17 35.99 -21.80
CA ASP A 684 24.25 35.43 -23.16
C ASP A 684 24.18 36.50 -24.26
N CYS A 685 23.66 37.68 -23.95
CA CYS A 685 23.52 38.78 -24.90
C CYS A 685 24.72 39.74 -24.94
N ASN A 686 25.83 39.43 -24.26
CA ASN A 686 27.06 40.26 -24.22
C ASN A 686 26.83 41.75 -23.86
N LEU A 687 25.78 42.07 -23.11
CA LEU A 687 25.52 43.44 -22.64
C LEU A 687 26.72 43.94 -21.81
N GLU A 688 27.28 45.10 -22.10
CA GLU A 688 28.56 45.53 -21.49
C GLU A 688 28.48 45.67 -19.96
N THR A 689 27.36 46.21 -19.44
CA THR A 689 27.21 46.65 -18.05
C THR A 689 25.99 46.04 -17.35
N CYS A 690 24.78 46.38 -17.82
CA CYS A 690 23.51 46.05 -17.16
C CYS A 690 22.36 45.89 -18.18
N LEU A 691 21.15 45.59 -17.70
CA LEU A 691 19.93 45.70 -18.52
C LEU A 691 19.54 47.19 -18.66
N PRO A 692 19.19 47.70 -19.86
CA PRO A 692 18.84 49.12 -20.05
C PRO A 692 17.59 49.56 -19.28
N GLU A 693 17.76 50.49 -18.34
CA GLU A 693 16.70 50.95 -17.42
C GLU A 693 15.45 51.45 -18.16
N GLU A 694 15.63 52.26 -19.20
CA GLU A 694 14.57 52.91 -20.00
C GLU A 694 13.57 51.93 -20.65
N HIS A 695 14.03 50.71 -20.93
CA HIS A 695 13.25 49.65 -21.56
C HIS A 695 12.78 48.58 -20.56
N TRP A 696 13.60 48.28 -19.54
CA TRP A 696 13.35 47.16 -18.62
C TRP A 696 12.61 47.54 -17.34
N LYS A 697 12.82 48.73 -16.77
CA LYS A 697 12.23 49.13 -15.47
C LYS A 697 10.71 49.03 -15.45
N GLY A 698 10.05 49.54 -16.50
CA GLY A 698 8.60 49.48 -16.64
C GLY A 698 8.07 48.05 -16.76
N LEU A 699 8.81 47.15 -17.42
CA LEU A 699 8.44 45.74 -17.52
C LEU A 699 8.61 45.01 -16.17
N LEU A 700 9.70 45.27 -15.44
CA LEU A 700 9.93 44.64 -14.13
C LEU A 700 8.87 45.04 -13.10
N LEU A 701 8.50 46.33 -13.05
CA LEU A 701 7.40 46.82 -12.22
C LEU A 701 6.06 46.18 -12.61
N TYR A 702 5.78 46.05 -13.92
CA TYR A 702 4.59 45.38 -14.43
C TYR A 702 4.53 43.90 -14.02
N LEU A 703 5.63 43.16 -14.14
CA LEU A 703 5.69 41.75 -13.73
C LEU A 703 5.51 41.60 -12.21
N SER A 704 6.05 42.52 -11.41
CA SER A 704 5.84 42.53 -9.96
C SER A 704 4.38 42.76 -9.56
N ASP A 705 3.70 43.72 -10.20
CA ASP A 705 2.26 43.93 -9.97
C ASP A 705 1.46 42.65 -10.26
N LYS A 706 1.74 42.01 -11.41
CA LYS A 706 1.12 40.75 -11.81
C LYS A 706 1.39 39.60 -10.85
N THR A 707 2.59 39.50 -10.31
CA THR A 707 2.93 38.46 -9.33
C THR A 707 2.20 38.63 -8.00
N GLY A 708 1.88 39.86 -7.57
CA GLY A 708 1.11 40.07 -6.34
C GLY A 708 -0.35 39.60 -6.40
N ILE A 709 -0.94 39.53 -7.60
CA ILE A 709 -2.39 39.28 -7.82
C ILE A 709 -2.96 38.02 -7.13
N PRO A 710 -2.30 36.84 -7.13
CA PRO A 710 -2.84 35.64 -6.47
C PRO A 710 -3.02 35.80 -4.96
N TYR A 711 -2.24 36.67 -4.33
CA TYR A 711 -2.15 36.80 -2.87
C TYR A 711 -3.08 37.91 -2.31
N ARG A 712 -3.51 38.88 -3.14
CA ARG A 712 -4.30 40.06 -2.72
C ARG A 712 -5.63 39.77 -2.00
N TYR A 713 -6.23 38.62 -2.29
CA TYR A 713 -7.53 38.21 -1.74
C TYR A 713 -7.44 36.94 -0.88
N ALA A 714 -6.22 36.47 -0.63
CA ALA A 714 -5.98 35.28 0.15
C ALA A 714 -5.87 35.64 1.63
N SER A 715 -6.41 34.77 2.49
CA SER A 715 -6.49 34.97 3.93
C SER A 715 -6.12 33.66 4.62
N ASP A 716 -5.22 33.71 5.60
CA ASP A 716 -4.81 32.55 6.42
C ASP A 716 -5.93 32.17 7.41
N VAL A 717 -7.05 31.64 6.90
CA VAL A 717 -8.24 31.29 7.69
C VAL A 717 -8.22 29.80 8.05
N TYR A 718 -7.29 29.40 8.92
CA TYR A 718 -7.33 28.09 9.57
C TYR A 718 -6.81 28.12 11.01
N SER A 719 -7.69 28.47 11.93
CA SER A 719 -7.55 28.23 13.36
C SER A 719 -8.24 26.91 13.74
N GLY A 720 -7.47 25.89 14.14
CA GLY A 720 -7.95 24.73 14.91
C GLY A 720 -9.09 23.90 14.32
N GLY A 721 -8.85 23.17 13.22
CA GLY A 721 -9.73 22.07 12.79
C GLY A 721 -9.39 20.76 13.51
N SER A 722 -10.40 19.94 13.82
CA SER A 722 -10.18 18.62 14.42
C SER A 722 -9.34 17.68 13.53
N PHE A 723 -8.60 16.77 14.16
CA PHE A 723 -7.85 15.74 13.44
C PHE A 723 -8.83 14.83 12.66
N ILE A 724 -8.80 14.95 11.33
CA ILE A 724 -9.58 14.08 10.44
C ILE A 724 -8.84 12.74 10.30
N GLU A 725 -9.60 11.65 10.48
CA GLU A 725 -9.14 10.26 10.34
C GLU A 725 -8.23 10.04 9.11
N GLU A 726 -7.25 9.15 9.27
CA GLU A 726 -6.39 8.75 8.17
C GLU A 726 -7.21 7.98 7.13
N ASN A 727 -7.07 8.37 5.85
CA ASN A 727 -7.69 7.63 4.75
C ASN A 727 -7.04 6.24 4.67
N GLU A 728 -7.84 5.18 4.85
CA GLU A 728 -7.41 3.78 4.78
C GLU A 728 -6.63 3.44 3.49
N LEU A 729 -6.90 4.16 2.40
CA LEU A 729 -6.19 4.04 1.12
C LEU A 729 -5.01 5.02 0.97
N SER A 730 -4.40 5.41 2.09
CA SER A 730 -3.17 6.19 2.12
C SER A 730 -2.14 5.59 3.09
N SER A 731 -0.87 5.89 2.85
CA SER A 731 0.22 5.40 3.68
C SER A 731 1.38 6.38 3.65
N PHE A 732 1.58 7.09 4.77
CA PHE A 732 2.62 8.11 4.91
C PHE A 732 3.20 8.05 6.32
N PRO A 733 4.06 7.06 6.63
CA PRO A 733 4.41 6.71 8.01
C PRO A 733 4.94 7.89 8.85
N ASN A 734 5.71 8.80 8.23
CA ASN A 734 6.31 9.97 8.90
C ASN A 734 5.76 11.31 8.42
N LEU A 735 4.63 11.32 7.71
CA LEU A 735 3.97 12.55 7.26
C LEU A 735 2.48 12.46 7.63
N PRO A 736 2.14 12.48 8.94
CA PRO A 736 0.76 12.36 9.41
C PRO A 736 -0.12 13.54 8.92
N PRO A 737 -1.45 13.41 8.93
CA PRO A 737 -2.34 14.52 8.61
C PRO A 737 -2.24 15.62 9.68
N LEU A 738 -1.61 16.74 9.33
CA LEU A 738 -1.46 17.93 10.20
C LEU A 738 -2.71 18.82 10.21
N ARG A 739 -3.53 18.75 9.16
CA ARG A 739 -4.68 19.64 8.95
C ARG A 739 -5.65 19.10 7.89
N PRO A 740 -6.92 19.59 7.86
CA PRO A 740 -7.82 19.36 6.74
C PRO A 740 -7.26 19.90 5.42
N ARG A 741 -7.77 19.35 4.32
CA ARG A 741 -7.55 19.84 2.95
C ARG A 741 -8.12 21.26 2.78
N GLY A 742 -9.28 21.52 3.39
CA GLY A 742 -10.10 22.70 3.15
C GLY A 742 -11.07 22.51 1.98
N SER A 743 -12.21 23.20 2.06
CA SER A 743 -13.17 23.36 0.96
C SER A 743 -12.99 24.75 0.36
N TYR A 744 -12.97 24.86 -0.98
CA TYR A 744 -12.70 26.12 -1.69
C TYR A 744 -13.81 26.42 -2.71
N GLU A 745 -14.13 27.70 -2.96
CA GLU A 745 -15.15 28.09 -3.96
C GLU A 745 -14.87 27.47 -5.35
N GLN A 746 -13.59 27.38 -5.71
CA GLN A 746 -13.12 26.77 -6.96
C GLN A 746 -13.38 25.25 -7.06
N ASP A 747 -13.73 24.56 -5.98
CA ASP A 747 -14.16 23.14 -6.03
C ASP A 747 -15.60 22.99 -6.55
N ALA A 748 -16.46 24.01 -6.38
CA ALA A 748 -17.81 24.05 -6.98
C ALA A 748 -17.78 24.36 -8.49
N ILE A 749 -16.73 25.02 -8.98
CA ILE A 749 -16.60 25.44 -10.38
C ILE A 749 -15.83 24.40 -11.18
N ASN A 750 -16.53 23.67 -12.07
CA ASN A 750 -15.97 22.61 -12.92
C ASN A 750 -15.02 23.17 -14.00
N THR A 751 -13.82 23.58 -13.57
CA THR A 751 -12.86 24.38 -14.34
C THR A 751 -11.90 23.50 -15.13
N LYS A 752 -11.82 23.72 -16.44
CA LYS A 752 -10.86 23.03 -17.32
C LYS A 752 -9.48 23.67 -17.18
N TYR A 753 -8.57 23.02 -16.47
CA TYR A 753 -7.18 23.46 -16.32
C TYR A 753 -6.39 23.27 -17.63
N GLY A 754 -6.08 24.39 -18.29
CA GLY A 754 -5.02 24.49 -19.31
C GLY A 754 -5.20 23.72 -20.63
N ASN A 755 -4.27 23.99 -21.55
CA ASN A 755 -4.16 23.29 -22.84
C ASN A 755 -3.27 22.04 -22.78
N CYS A 756 -2.53 21.84 -21.69
CA CYS A 756 -1.66 20.68 -21.49
C CYS A 756 -2.47 19.47 -20.97
N ARG A 757 -3.22 18.82 -21.86
CA ARG A 757 -4.12 17.71 -21.48
C ARG A 757 -3.44 16.34 -21.57
N LYS A 758 -3.12 15.76 -20.41
CA LYS A 758 -3.03 14.30 -20.24
C LYS A 758 -4.45 13.72 -20.28
N ASN A 759 -4.88 13.17 -21.43
CA ASN A 759 -6.14 12.43 -21.54
C ASN A 759 -5.93 10.95 -21.16
N TYR A 760 -5.71 10.66 -19.88
CA TYR A 760 -5.48 9.27 -19.43
C TYR A 760 -6.81 8.61 -19.04
N LYS A 761 -7.42 7.87 -19.98
CA LYS A 761 -8.65 7.13 -19.71
C LYS A 761 -8.38 6.04 -18.66
N GLY A 762 -8.98 6.18 -17.48
CA GLY A 762 -8.86 5.21 -16.39
C GLY A 762 -9.35 3.82 -16.80
N HIS A 763 -8.80 2.78 -16.16
CA HIS A 763 -9.31 1.42 -16.36
C HIS A 763 -10.74 1.32 -15.81
N PRO A 764 -11.70 0.68 -16.52
CA PRO A 764 -13.09 0.64 -16.07
C PRO A 764 -13.27 -0.03 -14.70
N ASN A 765 -12.46 -1.07 -14.42
CA ASN A 765 -12.66 -1.94 -13.24
C ASN A 765 -11.58 -1.81 -12.16
N LEU A 766 -10.48 -1.07 -12.40
CA LEU A 766 -9.36 -0.91 -11.46
C LEU A 766 -9.23 0.56 -11.05
N THR A 767 -8.82 0.84 -9.82
CA THR A 767 -8.43 2.20 -9.39
C THR A 767 -7.34 2.76 -10.30
N SER A 768 -7.26 4.08 -10.42
CA SER A 768 -6.44 4.73 -11.46
C SER A 768 -4.94 4.59 -11.22
N GLY A 769 -4.55 4.26 -9.99
CA GLY A 769 -3.16 4.09 -9.60
C GLY A 769 -2.92 4.37 -8.12
N ILE A 770 -1.64 4.49 -7.78
CA ILE A 770 -1.17 5.19 -6.59
C ILE A 770 -0.44 6.47 -7.01
N PHE A 771 -0.54 7.52 -6.21
CA PHE A 771 0.26 8.72 -6.33
C PHE A 771 1.37 8.66 -5.28
N THR A 772 2.62 8.84 -5.69
CA THR A 772 3.81 8.64 -4.85
C THR A 772 4.64 9.92 -4.73
N ILE A 773 5.30 10.11 -3.58
CA ILE A 773 6.19 11.25 -3.33
C ILE A 773 7.59 10.77 -2.91
N TYR A 774 8.63 11.29 -3.56
CA TYR A 774 10.03 10.97 -3.27
C TYR A 774 10.86 12.24 -3.05
N CYS A 775 11.92 12.13 -2.26
CA CYS A 775 12.99 13.14 -2.24
C CYS A 775 14.02 12.90 -3.38
N PRO A 776 14.93 13.87 -3.66
CA PRO A 776 16.00 13.72 -4.64
C PRO A 776 16.99 12.57 -4.43
N HIS A 777 16.98 11.94 -3.24
CA HIS A 777 17.80 10.77 -2.92
C HIS A 777 17.11 9.44 -3.27
N GLY A 778 15.85 9.48 -3.71
CA GLY A 778 15.09 8.30 -4.14
C GLY A 778 14.33 7.56 -3.05
N ILE A 779 14.25 8.12 -1.84
CA ILE A 779 13.43 7.62 -0.72
C ILE A 779 11.99 8.10 -0.87
N CYS A 780 11.04 7.16 -0.79
CA CYS A 780 9.60 7.39 -0.81
C CYS A 780 9.10 7.78 0.59
N TYR A 781 8.36 8.87 0.70
CA TYR A 781 7.76 9.30 1.98
C TYR A 781 6.34 8.74 2.19
N GLY A 782 5.73 8.21 1.12
CA GLY A 782 4.41 7.63 1.16
C GLY A 782 3.67 7.66 -0.17
N PHE A 783 2.45 7.13 -0.14
CA PHE A 783 1.58 7.04 -1.31
C PHE A 783 0.09 7.12 -0.94
N GLN A 784 -0.72 7.50 -1.93
CA GLN A 784 -2.18 7.52 -1.83
C GLN A 784 -2.81 6.84 -3.05
N VAL A 785 -3.80 5.96 -2.85
CA VAL A 785 -4.58 5.37 -3.96
C VAL A 785 -5.46 6.43 -4.62
N MET A 786 -5.62 6.34 -5.93
CA MET A 786 -6.43 7.27 -6.74
C MET A 786 -7.69 6.58 -7.29
N ASP A 787 -8.88 6.95 -6.80
CA ASP A 787 -10.15 6.39 -7.30
C ASP A 787 -10.57 6.93 -8.68
N LYS A 788 -10.23 8.21 -8.91
CA LYS A 788 -10.50 8.97 -10.15
C LYS A 788 -9.20 9.16 -10.93
N GLU A 789 -9.30 9.60 -12.19
CA GLU A 789 -8.13 9.85 -13.05
C GLU A 789 -7.18 10.87 -12.41
N GLU A 790 -5.90 10.79 -12.73
CA GLU A 790 -4.85 11.65 -12.19
C GLU A 790 -5.23 13.13 -12.33
N SER A 791 -5.34 13.81 -11.20
CA SER A 791 -5.82 15.18 -11.10
C SER A 791 -4.94 15.96 -10.13
N PRO A 792 -4.66 17.26 -10.38
CA PRO A 792 -3.97 18.15 -9.44
C PRO A 792 -4.50 18.11 -7.99
N ASN A 793 -5.77 17.71 -7.83
CA ASN A 793 -6.42 17.46 -6.55
C ASN A 793 -5.61 16.55 -5.60
N VAL A 794 -5.01 15.48 -6.11
CA VAL A 794 -4.30 14.48 -5.29
C VAL A 794 -3.00 15.05 -4.70
N PRO A 795 -2.01 15.52 -5.49
CA PRO A 795 -0.82 16.18 -4.96
C PRO A 795 -1.17 17.39 -4.08
N PHE A 796 -2.12 18.25 -4.47
CA PHE A 796 -2.55 19.37 -3.62
C PHE A 796 -3.00 18.90 -2.23
N THR A 797 -3.84 17.86 -2.17
CA THR A 797 -4.34 17.30 -0.91
C THR A 797 -3.20 16.72 -0.06
N ILE A 798 -2.26 16.00 -0.67
CA ILE A 798 -1.09 15.44 0.02
C ILE A 798 -0.23 16.56 0.61
N PHE A 799 0.21 17.51 -0.21
CA PHE A 799 1.08 18.62 0.24
C PHE A 799 0.40 19.46 1.33
N ARG A 800 -0.87 19.81 1.14
CA ARG A 800 -1.59 20.69 2.07
C ARG A 800 -1.96 20.01 3.40
N ARG A 801 -2.30 18.72 3.40
CA ARG A 801 -2.64 17.98 4.63
C ARG A 801 -1.43 17.53 5.43
N ARG A 802 -0.31 17.19 4.78
CA ARG A 802 0.77 16.40 5.41
C ARG A 802 2.11 17.14 5.63
N PHE A 803 2.33 18.30 5.02
CA PHE A 803 3.54 19.11 5.21
C PHE A 803 3.25 20.35 6.05
N ASN A 804 4.13 20.71 6.98
CA ASN A 804 3.97 21.92 7.81
C ASN A 804 4.17 23.20 6.99
N ARG A 805 5.10 23.18 6.04
CA ARG A 805 5.31 24.19 5.00
C ARG A 805 5.38 23.49 3.64
N ALA A 806 4.83 24.10 2.58
CA ALA A 806 4.96 23.54 1.24
C ALA A 806 6.44 23.37 0.83
N PRO A 807 6.84 22.29 0.14
CA PRO A 807 8.20 22.13 -0.35
C PRO A 807 8.66 23.33 -1.18
N ASP A 808 9.94 23.70 -1.06
CA ASP A 808 10.53 24.80 -1.84
C ASP A 808 10.55 24.46 -3.34
N TYR A 809 10.68 23.18 -3.69
CA TYR A 809 10.62 22.67 -5.05
C TYR A 809 9.64 21.50 -5.16
N ILE A 810 8.71 21.57 -6.10
CA ILE A 810 7.88 20.43 -6.51
C ILE A 810 8.23 20.09 -7.96
N VAL A 811 8.56 18.83 -8.24
CA VAL A 811 8.85 18.31 -9.58
C VAL A 811 7.80 17.27 -9.94
N TYR A 812 7.04 17.55 -10.98
CA TYR A 812 5.90 16.73 -11.44
C TYR A 812 5.70 16.99 -12.94
N ASP A 813 5.15 16.08 -13.73
CA ASP A 813 5.01 16.34 -15.17
C ASP A 813 3.85 17.32 -15.48
N ASN A 814 2.70 17.19 -14.82
CA ASN A 814 1.54 18.08 -15.00
C ASN A 814 1.60 19.31 -14.07
N ASN A 815 2.80 19.77 -13.72
CA ASN A 815 2.98 20.76 -12.66
C ASN A 815 2.48 22.17 -13.02
N CYS A 816 2.39 22.50 -14.31
CA CYS A 816 1.75 23.74 -14.76
C CYS A 816 0.26 23.80 -14.39
N SER A 817 -0.40 22.64 -14.37
CA SER A 817 -1.80 22.51 -13.95
C SER A 817 -1.91 22.49 -12.42
N LEU A 818 -0.96 21.84 -11.72
CA LEU A 818 -0.89 21.86 -10.26
C LEU A 818 -0.65 23.26 -9.70
N HIS A 819 0.31 24.01 -10.24
CA HIS A 819 0.55 25.40 -9.84
C HIS A 819 -0.73 26.25 -9.99
N SER A 820 -1.40 26.15 -11.14
CA SER A 820 -2.68 26.84 -11.39
C SER A 820 -3.80 26.39 -10.43
N TYR A 821 -3.78 25.12 -10.00
CA TYR A 821 -4.74 24.56 -9.06
C TYR A 821 -4.50 25.07 -7.62
N CYS A 822 -3.23 25.14 -7.20
CA CYS A 822 -2.80 25.69 -5.91
C CYS A 822 -3.13 27.17 -5.78
N LEU A 823 -2.79 27.98 -6.80
CA LEU A 823 -3.06 29.43 -6.80
C LEU A 823 -4.56 29.80 -6.81
N ASN A 824 -5.47 28.85 -7.06
CA ASN A 824 -6.92 29.07 -6.96
C ASN A 824 -7.51 28.62 -5.63
N ARG A 825 -6.70 28.07 -4.72
CA ARG A 825 -7.16 27.46 -3.46
C ARG A 825 -6.39 28.04 -2.30
N ASP A 826 -5.11 27.70 -2.19
CA ASP A 826 -4.25 28.15 -1.11
C ASP A 826 -2.95 28.76 -1.69
N PRO A 827 -3.01 29.97 -2.28
CA PRO A 827 -1.83 30.63 -2.81
C PRO A 827 -0.82 31.02 -1.71
N LEU A 828 -1.24 31.23 -0.46
CA LEU A 828 -0.35 31.61 0.64
C LEU A 828 0.53 30.43 1.08
N PHE A 829 -0.05 29.23 1.26
CA PHE A 829 0.72 28.03 1.61
C PHE A 829 1.79 27.69 0.56
N PHE A 830 1.47 27.86 -0.73
CA PHE A 830 2.40 27.59 -1.84
C PHE A 830 3.21 28.81 -2.31
N ARG A 831 3.18 29.94 -1.60
CA ARG A 831 3.79 31.22 -2.00
C ARG A 831 5.28 31.12 -2.33
N TRP A 832 6.01 30.27 -1.62
CA TRP A 832 7.45 30.09 -1.76
C TRP A 832 7.86 28.88 -2.61
N THR A 833 6.90 28.09 -3.09
CA THR A 833 7.15 26.86 -3.86
C THR A 833 7.43 27.15 -5.33
N LYS A 834 8.57 26.67 -5.84
CA LYS A 834 8.87 26.57 -7.27
C LYS A 834 8.28 25.29 -7.85
N PHE A 835 7.27 25.46 -8.69
CA PHE A 835 6.67 24.37 -9.47
C PHE A 835 7.49 24.13 -10.74
N LEU A 836 8.03 22.93 -10.91
CA LEU A 836 8.89 22.54 -12.03
C LEU A 836 8.37 21.29 -12.73
N ILE A 837 8.66 21.19 -14.02
CA ILE A 837 8.32 20.03 -14.86
C ILE A 837 9.54 19.12 -14.97
N ASP A 838 9.32 17.81 -14.83
CA ASP A 838 10.36 16.80 -15.02
C ASP A 838 11.05 16.93 -16.40
N ARG A 839 12.37 16.74 -16.42
CA ARG A 839 13.23 16.84 -17.61
C ARG A 839 12.78 15.97 -18.77
N PHE A 840 12.34 14.74 -18.50
CA PHE A 840 11.93 13.82 -19.57
C PHE A 840 10.62 14.27 -20.23
N HIS A 841 9.74 14.91 -19.47
CA HIS A 841 8.43 15.36 -19.89
C HIS A 841 8.43 16.77 -20.50
N TRP A 842 9.37 17.65 -20.14
CA TRP A 842 9.43 19.06 -20.58
C TRP A 842 9.23 19.27 -22.10
N LYS A 843 9.75 18.38 -22.95
CA LYS A 843 9.56 18.42 -24.42
C LYS A 843 8.09 18.45 -24.87
N ASN A 844 7.18 17.93 -24.06
CA ASN A 844 5.74 17.93 -24.33
C ASN A 844 5.06 19.27 -23.98
N HIS A 845 5.72 20.17 -23.24
CA HIS A 845 5.16 21.41 -22.69
C HIS A 845 5.46 22.62 -23.59
N THR A 846 5.08 22.50 -24.87
CA THR A 846 5.33 23.52 -25.89
C THR A 846 4.64 24.86 -25.59
N ALA A 847 3.45 24.83 -24.97
CA ALA A 847 2.67 26.01 -24.59
C ALA A 847 2.99 26.61 -23.21
N CYS A 848 3.81 25.92 -22.38
CA CYS A 848 4.17 26.40 -21.05
C CYS A 848 5.36 27.38 -21.09
N GLY A 849 5.36 28.34 -20.17
CA GLY A 849 6.46 29.29 -19.99
C GLY A 849 7.72 28.60 -19.48
N THR A 850 8.88 29.15 -19.85
CA THR A 850 10.19 28.57 -19.52
C THR A 850 10.45 28.47 -18.01
N GLY A 851 9.78 29.26 -17.17
CA GLY A 851 9.93 29.17 -15.71
C GLY A 851 9.68 27.80 -15.08
N TYR A 852 8.88 26.94 -15.72
CA TYR A 852 8.69 25.54 -15.29
C TYR A 852 9.83 24.59 -15.73
N CYS A 853 10.76 25.05 -16.58
CA CYS A 853 11.86 24.24 -17.08
C CYS A 853 12.97 24.16 -16.04
N MET A 854 13.14 22.99 -15.41
CA MET A 854 14.17 22.77 -14.41
C MET A 854 15.62 23.02 -14.89
N ASN A 855 15.87 22.96 -16.20
CA ASN A 855 17.22 23.15 -16.76
C ASN A 855 17.72 24.60 -16.76
N ILE A 856 16.89 25.59 -16.39
CA ILE A 856 17.37 26.97 -16.21
C ILE A 856 17.91 27.24 -14.80
N TYR A 857 17.64 26.36 -13.84
CA TYR A 857 18.00 26.52 -12.43
C TYR A 857 19.29 25.73 -12.16
N SER A 858 20.41 26.44 -12.07
CA SER A 858 21.75 25.85 -11.89
C SER A 858 21.87 24.97 -10.63
N GLU A 859 21.20 25.35 -9.55
CA GLU A 859 21.20 24.61 -8.28
C GLU A 859 20.49 23.25 -8.36
N LEU A 860 19.68 23.04 -9.40
CA LEU A 860 18.94 21.82 -9.66
C LEU A 860 19.61 20.92 -10.71
N GLU A 861 20.74 21.33 -11.30
CA GLU A 861 21.42 20.58 -12.36
C GLU A 861 21.64 19.11 -11.96
N LYS A 862 22.21 18.88 -10.77
CA LYS A 862 22.51 17.55 -10.21
C LYS A 862 21.29 16.77 -9.71
N MET A 863 20.10 17.36 -9.65
CA MET A 863 18.89 16.69 -9.16
C MET A 863 18.41 15.62 -10.17
N ASN A 864 18.30 14.35 -9.73
CA ASN A 864 17.70 13.29 -10.56
C ASN A 864 16.16 13.41 -10.55
N SER A 865 15.59 14.11 -11.52
CA SER A 865 14.13 14.24 -11.65
C SER A 865 13.41 12.97 -12.11
N GLN A 866 14.15 12.00 -12.67
CA GLN A 866 13.59 10.76 -13.21
C GLN A 866 13.36 9.67 -12.15
N ILE A 867 13.52 10.00 -10.86
CA ILE A 867 13.31 9.08 -9.73
C ILE A 867 11.94 8.39 -9.81
N ASN A 868 10.88 9.12 -10.14
CA ASN A 868 9.57 8.50 -10.30
C ASN A 868 9.52 7.48 -11.43
N GLU A 869 10.06 7.77 -12.63
CA GLU A 869 10.03 6.76 -13.70
C GLU A 869 10.89 5.52 -13.36
N GLN A 870 12.03 5.72 -12.68
CA GLN A 870 12.86 4.62 -12.18
C GLN A 870 12.13 3.73 -11.17
N GLN A 871 11.40 4.33 -10.22
CA GLN A 871 10.64 3.58 -9.21
C GLN A 871 9.33 3.02 -9.79
N ASN A 872 8.64 3.75 -10.66
CA ASN A 872 7.51 3.27 -11.46
C ASN A 872 7.87 2.03 -12.28
N ALA A 873 9.07 1.97 -12.87
CA ALA A 873 9.57 0.81 -13.59
C ALA A 873 9.74 -0.44 -12.70
N ALA A 874 10.07 -0.27 -11.42
CA ALA A 874 10.07 -1.35 -10.44
C ALA A 874 8.63 -1.73 -10.04
N THR A 875 7.83 -0.75 -9.64
CA THR A 875 6.45 -0.91 -9.16
C THR A 875 5.49 -1.49 -10.21
N LYS A 876 5.73 -1.26 -11.51
CA LYS A 876 4.98 -1.89 -12.63
C LYS A 876 4.95 -3.43 -12.57
N ARG A 877 5.93 -4.08 -11.92
CA ARG A 877 6.00 -5.55 -11.73
C ARG A 877 4.90 -6.09 -10.80
N LEU A 878 4.53 -5.31 -9.77
CA LEU A 878 3.51 -5.68 -8.79
C LEU A 878 2.10 -5.75 -9.37
N LYS A 879 1.87 -5.16 -10.56
CA LYS A 879 0.53 -4.95 -11.11
C LYS A 879 -0.26 -6.25 -11.26
N THR A 880 0.37 -7.34 -11.70
CA THR A 880 -0.28 -8.65 -11.84
C THR A 880 -0.62 -9.28 -10.50
N GLN A 881 0.20 -9.05 -9.47
CA GLN A 881 0.00 -9.55 -8.10
C GLN A 881 -1.13 -8.80 -7.39
N LEU A 882 -1.09 -7.46 -7.41
CA LEU A 882 -1.91 -6.64 -6.51
C LEU A 882 -3.27 -6.24 -7.09
N SER A 883 -3.45 -6.21 -8.42
CA SER A 883 -4.70 -5.72 -9.02
C SER A 883 -5.96 -6.52 -8.67
N TYR A 884 -5.83 -7.74 -8.16
CA TYR A 884 -6.94 -8.62 -7.77
C TYR A 884 -7.12 -8.75 -6.26
N MET A 885 -6.29 -8.09 -5.47
CA MET A 885 -6.38 -8.09 -4.01
C MET A 885 -7.54 -7.22 -3.49
N ARG A 886 -7.94 -7.48 -2.24
CA ARG A 886 -8.76 -6.57 -1.44
C ARG A 886 -7.91 -5.36 -0.99
N PRO A 887 -8.51 -4.22 -0.60
CA PRO A 887 -7.78 -2.98 -0.37
C PRO A 887 -6.79 -3.07 0.81
N ASP A 888 -7.18 -3.72 1.91
CA ASP A 888 -6.34 -4.09 3.05
C ASP A 888 -5.05 -4.79 2.61
N HIS A 889 -5.17 -5.90 1.88
CA HIS A 889 -4.00 -6.64 1.40
C HIS A 889 -3.20 -5.83 0.37
N PHE A 890 -3.87 -5.11 -0.53
CA PHE A 890 -3.21 -4.23 -1.51
C PHE A 890 -2.33 -3.18 -0.80
N MET A 891 -2.85 -2.52 0.24
CA MET A 891 -2.13 -1.52 1.02
C MET A 891 -0.93 -2.16 1.74
N SER A 892 -1.10 -3.29 2.42
CA SER A 892 0.01 -3.98 3.12
C SER A 892 1.14 -4.39 2.17
N HIS A 893 0.82 -4.91 0.98
CA HIS A 893 1.85 -5.30 -0.01
C HIS A 893 2.54 -4.08 -0.65
N CYS A 894 1.80 -3.00 -0.92
CA CYS A 894 2.39 -1.74 -1.39
C CYS A 894 3.33 -1.14 -0.33
N ARG A 895 2.91 -1.12 0.94
CA ARG A 895 3.73 -0.70 2.09
C ARG A 895 5.02 -1.51 2.17
N PHE A 896 4.92 -2.84 2.20
CA PHE A 896 6.07 -3.73 2.29
C PHE A 896 7.07 -3.55 1.13
N PHE A 897 6.58 -3.49 -0.12
CA PHE A 897 7.47 -3.28 -1.26
C PHE A 897 8.13 -1.89 -1.24
N ILE A 898 7.38 -0.82 -0.94
CA ILE A 898 7.94 0.54 -0.89
C ILE A 898 8.98 0.66 0.24
N TRP A 899 8.71 0.07 1.41
CA TRP A 899 9.68 -0.05 2.50
C TRP A 899 10.96 -0.73 2.01
N TYR A 900 10.85 -1.90 1.37
CA TYR A 900 12.03 -2.63 0.88
C TYR A 900 12.84 -1.84 -0.17
N ARG A 901 12.14 -1.12 -1.06
CA ARG A 901 12.76 -0.21 -2.04
C ARG A 901 13.49 0.95 -1.38
N ASN A 902 12.96 1.48 -0.27
CA ASN A 902 13.62 2.49 0.52
C ASN A 902 14.82 1.91 1.29
N TYR A 903 14.67 0.77 1.96
CA TYR A 903 15.76 0.07 2.65
C TYR A 903 16.98 -0.11 1.74
N LEU A 904 16.79 -0.68 0.54
CA LEU A 904 17.86 -0.84 -0.46
C LEU A 904 18.49 0.50 -0.90
N LYS A 905 17.74 1.60 -0.84
CA LYS A 905 18.27 2.94 -1.12
C LYS A 905 18.97 3.56 0.07
N GLN A 906 18.50 3.34 1.28
CA GLN A 906 19.15 3.80 2.51
C GLN A 906 20.47 3.09 2.78
N SER A 907 20.66 1.85 2.33
CA SER A 907 21.96 1.14 2.39
C SER A 907 22.96 1.62 1.33
N ALA A 908 22.51 2.40 0.34
CA ALA A 908 23.34 2.99 -0.72
C ALA A 908 23.51 4.52 -0.55
N LEU A 909 23.05 5.07 0.58
CA LEU A 909 23.12 6.48 1.00
C LEU A 909 23.82 6.58 2.37
#